data_AF-A0A9W6C112-F1
#
_entry.id   AF-A0A9W6C112-F1
#
_cell.length_a   1.000
_cell.length_b   1.000
_cell.length_c   1.000
_cell.angle_alpha   90.00
_cell.angle_beta   90.00
_cell.angle_gamma   90.00
#
_symmetry.space_group_name_H-M   'P 1'
#
loop_
_entity.id
_entity.type
_entity.pdbx_description
1 polymer ?
#
loop_
_entity_poly.entity_id
_entity_poly.type
_entity_poly.pdbx_seq_one_letter_code
_entity_poly.pdbx_strand_id
1 'polypeptide(L)'
;MDIDLGRLERYMRENFSACVLMPACDNGKAPRWPHKHGQYTWDTWAGARGAVCVREKTDGVDGCLLRLTEGLIVVDVDCKDLATALEEQGLGFECTAACATRKGQHFYFRHTSQCDAAGMYDGARQFGADLDIDLKTCRDHRTSGPEGGKCPGTISVPPSSGKTWIRPPWDYDILPMPSTFVDFFLASKHGGPNRTRTSATSTCGPEFIPLATLRRVVLELLSDRRAHDYATWRPVVFAINNVCHECGHSNQDRDDLIHAFSERDPAKYDRTRVSRYIQSLVPNAAGNRFGTLGAMAKEDSPVGWQNLQAAALETQEAGRKETPQLIEPQDVRCVAEAIMSFLGIDLDSSQVISACVCERACSSSNSISSSNFNSDSHTPTPTKRNSGLMQSQHDWTGKVLHIQILQTQTQTQQTDAIMLDLDTLEVSLNGVSAGYLHHGKGIPITGWDFAAINEHFRPGMQWLTTRPSHEKLKFMTQEPSPGPRAHIEIVNYHNPEARSAKVSLPDMNKTSTITAPKKLNMLDAAYASSIRSVLTTTLGLNKVLLVAHNMQVTILQDRPSCRENGGRHDDDMLIEALLCTYPEIKRRWRFSPDVTSANYNGIFHCDPVTNVWTKEHNAYVEEELAKAFKEMTRVHAGPQGDLTVDDRKYLQSRHGSTEMRLMLVRKVLEKSFSEKLDENLDVFVVRNGLFDMREKVFRQIVPEDMVSTHADWDYDKGLASSKRPELDAFLSQVLPVDEERRIFLTYMAGLLSGRRCIKKFIVLTDRRAGNNGKSTLSRLFRLFFGTYTKASTKFVCRGSFDRDRDSHDAGLEPFKGKRILIAEELKKSMTLDVAMLKAYTGGVGERVEGRKCGAGDWFNFTWQAGFMLIFNEGDAPSFDTTDEAFLGRMVVVPMRSKFVPVSEPSPSTTTADATDNPELEEEFTFPMNKDVGARFQEWLPALADVLMEAYNPDGLDIIPTSMREWRADIADASNSIAEWLDDIVSITGNKKDVLPIKDVHRRYLEYVRNDCATGFEAGRQHRDTASNLTKDQFTQAVRSYMANKREAGVLVKDRHCWRDAADKKQCTARQVIVGAVMCNQEEHECMAVV
;
A
#
# COMPACT_ATOMS: atom_id res chain seq x y z
N MET A 1 34.38 6.81 26.38
CA MET A 1 33.38 5.76 26.12
C MET A 1 33.05 4.95 27.37
N ASP A 2 33.92 4.10 27.92
CA ASP A 2 33.60 3.32 29.14
C ASP A 2 33.44 4.22 30.39
N ILE A 3 34.23 5.30 30.48
CA ILE A 3 34.14 6.31 31.54
C ILE A 3 32.79 7.06 31.50
N ASP A 4 32.36 7.51 30.32
CA ASP A 4 31.13 8.29 30.16
C ASP A 4 29.88 7.44 30.39
N LEU A 5 29.89 6.18 29.94
CA LEU A 5 28.81 5.23 30.20
C LEU A 5 28.72 4.87 31.69
N GLY A 6 29.86 4.70 32.37
CA GLY A 6 29.89 4.50 33.82
C GLY A 6 29.41 5.72 34.62
N ARG A 7 29.72 6.94 34.17
CA ARG A 7 29.21 8.19 34.77
C ARG A 7 27.70 8.35 34.57
N LEU A 8 27.21 8.06 33.36
CA LEU A 8 25.78 8.06 33.05
C LEU A 8 25.02 7.04 33.92
N GLU A 9 25.54 5.82 34.03
CA GLU A 9 24.97 4.78 34.89
C GLU A 9 24.83 5.26 36.34
N ARG A 10 25.91 5.81 36.91
CA ARG A 10 25.90 6.32 38.28
C ARG A 10 24.87 7.43 38.46
N TYR A 11 24.88 8.40 37.55
CA TYR A 11 23.96 9.53 37.60
C TYR A 11 22.49 9.10 37.53
N MET A 12 22.15 8.19 36.60
CA MET A 12 20.79 7.69 36.43
C MET A 12 20.34 6.86 37.64
N ARG A 13 21.22 6.03 38.23
CA ARG A 13 20.90 5.30 39.47
C ARG A 13 20.58 6.23 40.64
N GLU A 14 21.33 7.33 40.78
CA GLU A 14 21.17 8.28 41.88
C GLU A 14 19.95 9.22 41.69
N ASN A 15 19.65 9.64 40.46
CA ASN A 15 18.68 10.70 40.19
C ASN A 15 17.39 10.22 39.48
N PHE A 16 17.44 9.12 38.74
CA PHE A 16 16.33 8.58 37.94
C PHE A 16 16.32 7.05 37.99
N SER A 17 16.28 6.47 39.20
CA SER A 17 16.53 5.03 39.44
C SER A 17 15.60 4.09 38.67
N ALA A 18 14.42 4.55 38.25
CA ALA A 18 13.48 3.81 37.42
C ALA A 18 13.85 3.80 35.92
N CYS A 19 14.68 4.75 35.46
CA CYS A 19 15.23 4.77 34.11
C CYS A 19 16.49 3.89 34.05
N VAL A 20 16.45 2.80 33.29
CA VAL A 20 17.52 1.80 33.25
C VAL A 20 18.18 1.78 31.87
N LEU A 21 19.51 1.62 31.85
CA LEU A 21 20.27 1.46 30.61
C LEU A 21 20.10 0.05 30.03
N MET A 22 20.08 -0.06 28.71
CA MET A 22 19.88 -1.30 27.99
C MET A 22 20.89 -1.43 26.84
N PRO A 23 21.52 -2.61 26.65
CA PRO A 23 22.29 -2.87 25.44
C PRO A 23 21.38 -2.81 24.23
N ALA A 24 21.87 -2.20 23.15
CA ALA A 24 21.12 -1.99 21.93
C ALA A 24 21.80 -2.62 20.71
N CYS A 25 20.97 -3.02 19.76
CA CYS A 25 21.29 -3.56 18.45
C CYS A 25 20.76 -2.59 17.37
N ASP A 26 20.99 -2.90 16.10
CA ASP A 26 20.49 -2.15 14.94
C ASP A 26 20.89 -0.67 14.94
N ASN A 27 22.19 -0.40 15.07
CA ASN A 27 22.82 0.91 15.23
C ASN A 27 22.32 1.69 16.47
N GLY A 28 22.00 0.98 17.55
CA GLY A 28 21.51 1.56 18.80
C GLY A 28 20.02 1.93 18.81
N LYS A 29 19.20 1.38 17.90
CA LYS A 29 17.76 1.70 17.77
C LYS A 29 16.83 0.67 18.39
N ALA A 30 17.27 -0.57 18.56
CA ALA A 30 16.46 -1.65 19.14
C ALA A 30 17.14 -2.21 20.40
N PRO A 31 16.42 -2.49 21.49
CA PRO A 31 17.01 -3.16 22.65
C PRO A 31 17.33 -4.61 22.31
N ARG A 32 18.45 -5.13 22.84
CA ARG A 32 18.93 -6.49 22.58
C ARG A 32 17.89 -7.58 22.96
N TRP A 33 17.11 -7.31 24.00
CA TRP A 33 16.06 -8.19 24.50
C TRP A 33 14.74 -7.43 24.58
N PRO A 34 13.60 -8.14 24.62
CA PRO A 34 12.29 -7.52 24.81
C PRO A 34 12.26 -6.66 26.09
N HIS A 35 11.92 -5.39 25.96
CA HIS A 35 11.93 -4.43 27.08
C HIS A 35 10.57 -4.24 27.76
N LYS A 36 9.50 -4.80 27.16
CA LYS A 36 8.14 -4.78 27.71
C LYS A 36 8.07 -5.76 28.89
N HIS A 37 7.34 -5.40 29.95
CA HIS A 37 7.16 -6.19 31.20
C HIS A 37 8.34 -6.21 32.20
N GLY A 38 9.20 -5.18 32.21
CA GLY A 38 10.14 -4.97 33.33
C GLY A 38 11.39 -5.87 33.34
N GLN A 39 11.71 -6.54 32.23
CA GLN A 39 12.88 -7.43 32.11
C GLN A 39 14.23 -6.73 32.33
N TYR A 40 14.32 -5.41 32.09
CA TYR A 40 15.53 -4.65 32.34
C TYR A 40 15.51 -3.99 33.72
N THR A 41 16.39 -4.47 34.60
CA THR A 41 16.74 -3.89 35.91
C THR A 41 18.22 -3.51 35.95
N TRP A 42 18.60 -2.71 36.95
CA TRP A 42 20.00 -2.38 37.17
C TRP A 42 20.91 -3.60 37.43
N ASP A 43 20.34 -4.71 37.90
CA ASP A 43 21.07 -5.98 38.07
C ASP A 43 21.32 -6.65 36.71
N THR A 44 20.33 -6.67 35.82
CA THR A 44 20.51 -7.17 34.45
C THR A 44 21.49 -6.32 33.65
N TRP A 45 21.51 -5.00 33.87
CA TRP A 45 22.48 -4.09 33.26
C TRP A 45 23.91 -4.40 33.70
N ALA A 46 24.14 -4.66 35.00
CA ALA A 46 25.47 -4.95 35.54
C ALA A 46 26.11 -6.18 34.87
N GLY A 47 25.32 -7.22 34.57
CA GLY A 47 25.78 -8.40 33.83
C GLY A 47 25.99 -8.17 32.33
N ALA A 48 25.27 -7.22 31.72
CA ALA A 48 25.32 -6.95 30.28
C ALA A 48 26.28 -5.82 29.88
N ARG A 49 26.77 -5.01 30.84
CA ARG A 49 27.62 -3.84 30.60
C ARG A 49 28.89 -4.17 29.82
N GLY A 50 29.53 -5.31 30.10
CA GLY A 50 30.75 -5.74 29.41
C GLY A 50 30.59 -5.83 27.88
N ALA A 51 29.42 -6.24 27.40
CA ALA A 51 29.11 -6.36 25.97
C ALA A 51 28.90 -5.02 25.25
N VAL A 52 28.69 -3.92 26.00
CA VAL A 52 28.54 -2.56 25.44
C VAL A 52 29.89 -1.83 25.41
N CYS A 53 30.78 -2.13 26.37
CA CYS A 53 32.09 -1.49 26.49
C CYS A 53 33.15 -2.10 25.56
N VAL A 54 33.06 -3.40 25.29
CA VAL A 54 33.94 -4.10 24.35
C VAL A 54 33.32 -4.02 22.96
N ARG A 55 33.81 -3.14 22.08
CA ARG A 55 33.43 -3.08 20.65
C ARG A 55 33.93 -4.32 19.88
N GLU A 56 33.75 -5.52 20.41
CA GLU A 56 33.97 -6.75 19.67
C GLU A 56 32.75 -6.98 18.77
N LYS A 57 32.98 -6.92 17.46
CA LYS A 57 31.98 -7.04 16.40
C LYS A 57 31.26 -8.41 16.36
N THR A 58 31.51 -9.30 17.31
CA THR A 58 31.08 -10.69 17.28
C THR A 58 29.71 -10.95 17.92
N ASP A 59 29.19 -10.04 18.75
CA ASP A 59 28.04 -10.35 19.62
C ASP A 59 26.75 -9.55 19.33
N GLY A 60 26.73 -8.77 18.25
CA GLY A 60 25.52 -8.08 17.78
C GLY A 60 25.03 -6.90 18.64
N VAL A 61 25.84 -6.43 19.60
CA VAL A 61 25.55 -5.21 20.39
C VAL A 61 26.35 -4.04 19.84
N ASP A 62 25.67 -2.98 19.42
CA ASP A 62 26.29 -1.84 18.73
C ASP A 62 25.90 -0.46 19.31
N GLY A 63 25.21 -0.44 20.46
CA GLY A 63 24.82 0.79 21.11
C GLY A 63 24.24 0.63 22.51
N CYS A 64 23.67 1.72 23.01
CA CYS A 64 23.03 1.81 24.32
C CYS A 64 21.72 2.61 24.22
N LEU A 65 20.65 2.04 24.78
CA LEU A 65 19.35 2.67 24.92
C LEU A 65 19.11 3.02 26.40
N LEU A 66 18.46 4.15 26.65
CA LEU A 66 17.91 4.50 27.95
C LEU A 66 16.41 4.22 27.93
N ARG A 67 15.96 3.36 28.85
CA ARG A 67 14.53 3.15 29.10
C ARG A 67 14.00 4.29 29.94
N LEU A 68 13.02 5.02 29.43
CA LEU A 68 12.42 6.17 30.08
C LEU A 68 11.19 5.75 30.89
N THR A 69 11.15 6.15 32.15
CA THR A 69 10.04 5.90 33.08
C THR A 69 9.57 7.23 33.70
N GLU A 70 8.63 7.15 34.64
CA GLU A 70 8.05 8.30 35.34
C GLU A 70 9.14 9.26 35.86
N GLY A 71 9.04 10.54 35.48
CA GLY A 71 9.95 11.60 35.93
C GLY A 71 10.95 12.13 34.89
N LEU A 72 11.16 11.44 33.76
CA LEU A 72 12.06 11.90 32.69
C LEU A 72 11.32 12.01 31.34
N ILE A 73 11.52 13.13 30.65
CA ILE A 73 10.99 13.39 29.31
C ILE A 73 12.12 13.91 28.42
N VAL A 74 12.18 13.39 27.20
CA VAL A 74 13.17 13.78 26.20
C VAL A 74 12.47 14.42 25.02
N VAL A 75 12.90 15.62 24.66
CA VAL A 75 12.49 16.33 23.44
C VAL A 75 13.48 15.97 22.34
N ASP A 76 13.06 15.12 21.41
CA ASP A 76 13.85 14.61 20.29
C ASP A 76 13.60 15.49 19.06
N VAL A 77 14.55 16.36 18.74
CA VAL A 77 14.44 17.31 17.63
C VAL A 77 15.25 16.78 16.45
N ASP A 78 14.56 16.40 15.38
CA ASP A 78 15.13 15.74 14.19
C ASP A 78 15.54 16.73 13.08
N CYS A 79 15.77 18.00 13.47
CA CYS A 79 16.24 19.08 12.61
C CYS A 79 17.24 19.99 13.35
N LYS A 80 18.43 20.20 12.78
CA LYS A 80 19.50 21.02 13.40
C LYS A 80 19.11 22.48 13.56
N ASP A 81 18.52 23.08 12.53
CA ASP A 81 18.16 24.50 12.55
C ASP A 81 17.08 24.77 13.61
N LEU A 82 16.14 23.84 13.78
CA LEU A 82 15.11 23.92 14.82
C LEU A 82 15.70 23.74 16.23
N ALA A 83 16.65 22.82 16.40
CA ALA A 83 17.34 22.64 17.68
C ALA A 83 18.12 23.91 18.07
N THR A 84 18.83 24.53 17.12
CA THR A 84 19.53 25.81 17.35
C THR A 84 18.55 26.92 17.69
N ALA A 85 17.41 27.02 16.98
CA ALA A 85 16.40 28.01 17.29
C ALA A 85 15.83 27.84 18.72
N LEU A 86 15.59 26.61 19.18
CA LEU A 86 15.11 26.35 20.54
C LEU A 86 16.14 26.76 21.62
N GLU A 87 17.43 26.57 21.37
CA GLU A 87 18.50 27.05 22.25
C GLU A 87 18.61 28.60 22.23
N GLU A 88 18.44 29.23 21.06
CA GLU A 88 18.53 30.71 20.91
C GLU A 88 17.33 31.45 21.52
N GLN A 89 16.15 30.83 21.54
CA GLN A 89 14.94 31.42 22.13
C GLN A 89 15.00 31.48 23.67
N GLY A 90 16.05 30.92 24.30
CA GLY A 90 16.25 31.01 25.76
C GLY A 90 15.17 30.29 26.56
N LEU A 91 14.61 29.21 25.99
CA LEU A 91 13.54 28.42 26.61
C LEU A 91 14.09 27.41 27.63
N GLY A 92 15.36 27.50 28.05
CA GLY A 92 16.02 26.56 28.96
C GLY A 92 16.64 25.34 28.28
N PHE A 93 16.53 25.24 26.96
CA PHE A 93 17.13 24.19 26.12
C PHE A 93 18.66 24.30 26.10
N GLU A 94 19.17 25.52 26.16
CA GLU A 94 20.59 25.88 26.19
C GLU A 94 21.30 25.48 27.49
N CYS A 95 20.55 25.33 28.59
CA CYS A 95 21.09 25.03 29.91
C CYS A 95 20.85 23.59 30.40
N THR A 96 19.91 22.85 29.80
CA THR A 96 19.65 21.46 30.21
C THR A 96 20.61 20.46 29.56
N ALA A 97 20.70 19.25 30.12
CA ALA A 97 21.49 18.18 29.51
C ALA A 97 21.02 17.86 28.09
N ALA A 98 21.98 17.67 27.17
CA ALA A 98 21.71 17.52 25.75
C ALA A 98 22.70 16.61 25.02
N CYS A 99 22.21 15.91 24.01
CA CYS A 99 22.98 14.99 23.17
C CYS A 99 22.79 15.31 21.68
N ALA A 100 23.88 15.49 20.95
CA ALA A 100 23.87 15.66 19.50
C ALA A 100 23.46 14.37 18.79
N THR A 101 22.68 14.49 17.72
CA THR A 101 22.35 13.41 16.78
C THR A 101 22.84 13.77 15.37
N ARG A 102 22.77 12.84 14.41
CA ARG A 102 23.11 13.13 13.01
C ARG A 102 22.21 14.22 12.40
N LYS A 103 20.93 14.27 12.80
CA LYS A 103 19.89 15.14 12.22
C LYS A 103 19.52 16.35 13.09
N GLY A 104 19.76 16.30 14.39
CA GLY A 104 19.41 17.36 15.34
C GLY A 104 19.95 17.06 16.74
N GLN A 105 19.12 17.14 17.78
CA GLN A 105 19.55 17.00 19.18
C GLN A 105 18.46 16.38 20.08
N HIS A 106 18.86 15.65 21.11
CA HIS A 106 18.00 15.24 22.21
C HIS A 106 18.21 16.19 23.40
N PHE A 107 17.13 16.76 23.92
CA PHE A 107 17.14 17.57 25.15
C PHE A 107 16.42 16.82 26.27
N TYR A 108 17.05 16.72 27.44
CA TYR A 108 16.54 15.96 28.57
C TYR A 108 15.95 16.91 29.61
N PHE A 109 14.71 16.66 30.04
CA PHE A 109 14.03 17.45 31.07
C PHE A 109 13.34 16.53 32.08
N ARG A 110 13.12 17.04 33.30
CA ARG A 110 12.26 16.37 34.27
C ARG A 110 10.80 16.55 33.85
N HIS A 111 10.06 15.45 33.86
CA HIS A 111 8.62 15.46 33.61
C HIS A 111 7.92 16.11 34.81
N THR A 112 7.13 17.15 34.56
CA THR A 112 6.47 17.97 35.60
C THR A 112 4.97 17.71 35.62
N SER A 113 4.29 18.05 36.72
CA SER A 113 2.81 17.94 36.81
C SER A 113 2.07 18.74 35.72
N GLN A 114 2.69 19.80 35.19
CA GLN A 114 2.16 20.55 34.04
C GLN A 114 2.19 19.73 32.74
N CYS A 115 3.18 18.84 32.57
CA CYS A 115 3.25 17.93 31.44
C CYS A 115 2.07 16.94 31.44
N ASP A 116 1.71 16.41 32.62
CA ASP A 116 0.54 15.53 32.79
C ASP A 116 -0.77 16.26 32.45
N ALA A 117 -0.94 17.48 32.98
CA ALA A 117 -2.12 18.31 32.72
C ALA A 117 -2.25 18.68 31.23
N ALA A 118 -1.14 18.94 30.54
CA ALA A 118 -1.12 19.24 29.12
C ALA A 118 -1.28 18.00 28.23
N GLY A 119 -1.10 16.80 28.78
CA GLY A 119 -1.10 15.55 28.01
C GLY A 119 0.15 15.39 27.14
N MET A 120 1.32 15.71 27.69
CA MET A 120 2.63 15.42 27.09
C MET A 120 3.06 13.99 27.44
N TYR A 121 2.92 13.07 26.48
CA TYR A 121 3.23 11.65 26.63
C TYR A 121 3.96 11.12 25.38
N ASP A 122 4.52 9.92 25.45
CA ASP A 122 5.22 9.31 24.31
C ASP A 122 4.28 9.06 23.12
N GLY A 123 4.55 9.72 21.99
CA GLY A 123 3.74 9.63 20.78
C GLY A 123 4.36 10.40 19.61
N ALA A 124 4.08 9.96 18.39
CA ALA A 124 4.60 10.59 17.17
C ALA A 124 3.81 11.85 16.79
N ARG A 125 4.50 12.88 16.29
CA ARG A 125 3.90 14.08 15.67
C ARG A 125 2.95 14.87 16.58
N GLN A 126 3.26 14.98 17.87
CA GLN A 126 2.38 15.69 18.81
C GLN A 126 2.36 17.21 18.62
N PHE A 127 3.33 17.78 17.91
CA PHE A 127 3.42 19.19 17.54
C PHE A 127 2.91 19.48 16.11
N GLY A 128 2.27 18.51 15.45
CA GLY A 128 1.84 18.60 14.05
C GLY A 128 2.87 18.03 13.06
N ALA A 129 2.53 18.00 11.76
CA ALA A 129 3.40 17.46 10.71
C ALA A 129 4.54 18.42 10.29
N ASP A 130 4.46 19.69 10.70
CA ASP A 130 5.35 20.77 10.24
C ASP A 130 6.57 20.98 11.16
N LEU A 131 6.59 20.36 12.34
CA LEU A 131 7.67 20.46 13.32
C LEU A 131 8.27 19.07 13.60
N ASP A 132 9.53 18.89 13.23
CA ASP A 132 10.32 17.66 13.48
C ASP A 132 10.72 17.55 14.96
N ILE A 133 9.72 17.53 15.86
CA ILE A 133 9.87 17.36 17.31
C ILE A 133 9.03 16.16 17.77
N ASP A 134 9.69 15.16 18.34
CA ASP A 134 9.09 14.01 19.00
C ASP A 134 9.30 14.09 20.53
N LEU A 135 8.31 13.68 21.32
CA LEU A 135 8.46 13.53 22.76
C LEU A 135 8.65 12.05 23.11
N LYS A 136 9.73 11.72 23.84
CA LYS A 136 9.96 10.38 24.39
C LYS A 136 9.84 10.40 25.91
N THR A 137 8.90 9.63 26.45
CA THR A 137 8.69 9.44 27.90
C THR A 137 7.86 8.15 28.12
N CYS A 138 7.09 8.00 29.20
CA CYS A 138 6.15 6.88 29.36
C CYS A 138 4.79 7.15 28.66
N ARG A 139 4.11 6.08 28.19
CA ARG A 139 2.74 6.22 27.63
C ARG A 139 1.68 6.38 28.72
N ASP A 140 0.67 7.20 28.43
CA ASP A 140 -0.44 7.55 29.33
C ASP A 140 -1.26 6.32 29.77
N HIS A 141 -1.55 6.25 31.07
CA HIS A 141 -2.44 5.32 31.75
C HIS A 141 -3.82 5.12 31.08
N ARG A 142 -4.31 6.13 30.35
CA ARG A 142 -5.61 6.11 29.67
C ARG A 142 -5.68 5.14 28.47
N THR A 143 -4.55 4.57 28.04
CA THR A 143 -4.47 3.65 26.89
C THR A 143 -4.17 2.19 27.24
N SER A 144 -3.92 1.90 28.51
CA SER A 144 -3.65 0.55 29.02
C SER A 144 -4.82 0.11 29.89
N GLY A 145 -5.48 -1.00 29.52
CA GLY A 145 -6.61 -1.56 30.24
C GLY A 145 -6.30 -1.94 31.71
N PRO A 146 -7.27 -2.52 32.44
CA PRO A 146 -7.23 -2.69 33.90
C PRO A 146 -6.03 -3.48 34.46
N GLU A 147 -5.30 -4.21 33.61
CA GLU A 147 -4.13 -5.02 33.97
C GLU A 147 -2.82 -4.58 33.29
N GLY A 148 -2.80 -3.45 32.57
CA GLY A 148 -1.63 -2.99 31.81
C GLY A 148 -0.76 -1.98 32.58
N GLY A 149 0.39 -2.41 33.10
CA GLY A 149 1.40 -1.48 33.63
C GLY A 149 1.91 -0.48 32.59
N LYS A 150 2.43 0.68 33.05
CA LYS A 150 2.99 1.73 32.18
C LYS A 150 3.97 1.16 31.16
N CYS A 151 3.75 1.45 29.87
CA CYS A 151 4.72 1.12 28.82
C CYS A 151 5.82 2.20 28.80
N PRO A 152 7.08 1.86 29.14
CA PRO A 152 8.18 2.82 29.15
C PRO A 152 8.61 3.16 27.71
N GLY A 153 8.96 4.42 27.47
CA GLY A 153 9.59 4.85 26.23
C GLY A 153 11.07 4.47 26.18
N THR A 154 11.70 4.61 25.02
CA THR A 154 13.12 4.29 24.83
C THR A 154 13.81 5.35 23.98
N ILE A 155 15.02 5.74 24.35
CA ILE A 155 15.84 6.69 23.58
C ILE A 155 17.28 6.22 23.47
N SER A 156 17.89 6.37 22.29
CA SER A 156 19.30 6.01 22.06
C SER A 156 20.25 7.03 22.68
N VAL A 157 21.24 6.59 23.45
CA VAL A 157 22.25 7.43 24.09
C VAL A 157 23.67 7.01 23.70
N PRO A 158 24.70 7.88 23.83
CA PRO A 158 26.09 7.48 23.62
C PRO A 158 26.45 6.27 24.51
N PRO A 159 27.13 5.23 23.99
CA PRO A 159 27.98 5.19 22.79
C PRO A 159 27.30 4.82 21.46
N SER A 160 25.97 4.87 21.35
CA SER A 160 25.26 4.57 20.09
C SER A 160 25.77 5.40 18.90
N SER A 161 25.78 4.79 17.70
CA SER A 161 26.36 5.38 16.49
C SER A 161 25.73 6.74 16.15
N GLY A 162 26.57 7.77 15.98
CA GLY A 162 26.12 9.12 15.62
C GLY A 162 25.47 9.90 16.76
N LYS A 163 25.72 9.52 18.02
CA LYS A 163 25.30 10.26 19.22
C LYS A 163 26.53 10.72 20.02
N THR A 164 26.52 11.95 20.50
CA THR A 164 27.60 12.49 21.35
C THR A 164 27.02 13.44 22.38
N TRP A 165 27.45 13.35 23.64
CA TRP A 165 27.02 14.28 24.68
C TRP A 165 27.56 15.69 24.38
N ILE A 166 26.66 16.68 24.30
CA ILE A 166 27.02 18.11 24.21
C ILE A 166 27.11 18.66 25.64
N ARG A 167 26.07 18.40 26.42
CA ARG A 167 25.96 18.74 27.84
C ARG A 167 25.59 17.46 28.59
N PRO A 168 26.58 16.71 29.11
CA PRO A 168 26.31 15.42 29.72
C PRO A 168 25.56 15.57 31.06
N PRO A 169 24.63 14.66 31.40
CA PRO A 169 23.80 14.78 32.61
C PRO A 169 24.57 14.83 33.93
N TRP A 170 25.79 14.29 33.99
CA TRP A 170 26.61 14.31 35.21
C TRP A 170 27.36 15.62 35.42
N ASP A 171 27.47 16.48 34.40
CA ASP A 171 28.11 17.80 34.51
C ASP A 171 27.08 18.96 34.37
N TYR A 172 25.88 18.67 33.83
CA TYR A 172 24.80 19.65 33.62
C TYR A 172 23.48 19.11 34.16
N ASP A 173 22.74 19.97 34.86
CA ASP A 173 21.45 19.58 35.45
C ASP A 173 20.40 19.25 34.38
N ILE A 174 19.62 18.19 34.64
CA ILE A 174 18.36 17.94 33.92
C ILE A 174 17.30 18.84 34.54
N LEU A 175 16.99 19.94 33.85
CA LEU A 175 16.06 20.96 34.32
C LEU A 175 14.60 20.47 34.28
N PRO A 176 13.69 21.03 35.10
CA PRO A 176 12.25 20.80 34.93
C PRO A 176 11.77 21.29 33.55
N MET A 177 10.78 20.60 32.97
CA MET A 177 10.18 21.03 31.71
C MET A 177 9.70 22.50 31.80
N PRO A 178 10.19 23.40 30.94
CA PRO A 178 9.84 24.81 30.96
C PRO A 178 8.35 25.02 30.73
N SER A 179 7.67 25.80 31.58
CA SER A 179 6.24 26.10 31.43
C SER A 179 5.94 26.78 30.09
N THR A 180 6.85 27.62 29.61
CA THR A 180 6.77 28.26 28.29
C THR A 180 6.75 27.25 27.13
N PHE A 181 7.46 26.13 27.27
CA PHE A 181 7.43 25.06 26.28
C PHE A 181 6.17 24.19 26.39
N VAL A 182 5.63 24.01 27.61
CA VAL A 182 4.31 23.39 27.82
C VAL A 182 3.20 24.25 27.21
N ASP A 183 3.28 25.57 27.36
CA ASP A 183 2.34 26.52 26.74
C ASP A 183 2.48 26.50 25.22
N PHE A 184 3.71 26.41 24.68
CA PHE A 184 3.95 26.21 23.26
C PHE A 184 3.34 24.90 22.75
N PHE A 185 3.48 23.80 23.50
CA PHE A 185 2.84 22.53 23.20
C PHE A 185 1.31 22.64 23.19
N LEU A 186 0.72 23.28 24.21
CA LEU A 186 -0.73 23.51 24.29
C LEU A 186 -1.24 24.44 23.19
N ALA A 187 -0.50 25.50 22.85
CA ALA A 187 -0.83 26.42 21.77
C ALA A 187 -0.74 25.73 20.41
N SER A 188 0.23 24.82 20.23
CA SER A 188 0.30 23.96 19.04
C SER A 188 -0.86 22.98 18.93
N LYS A 189 -1.53 22.65 20.05
CA LYS A 189 -2.75 21.82 20.09
C LYS A 189 -4.08 22.59 20.04
N HIS A 190 -4.16 23.81 20.57
CA HIS A 190 -5.41 24.56 20.76
C HIS A 190 -5.49 25.90 20.01
N GLY A 191 -4.47 26.26 19.23
CA GLY A 191 -4.58 27.21 18.11
C GLY A 191 -4.40 28.69 18.44
N GLY A 192 -3.56 29.36 17.63
CA GLY A 192 -3.61 30.81 17.38
C GLY A 192 -2.47 31.25 16.45
N PRO A 193 -2.51 32.44 15.80
CA PRO A 193 -3.61 33.28 15.34
C PRO A 193 -3.77 33.25 13.80
N ASN A 194 -4.75 33.99 13.31
CA ASN A 194 -5.03 34.32 11.91
C ASN A 194 -3.77 34.52 11.01
N ARG A 195 -3.34 33.45 10.33
CA ARG A 195 -2.43 33.52 9.17
C ARG A 195 -3.02 32.61 8.08
N THR A 196 -3.88 33.20 7.27
CA THR A 196 -4.11 32.67 5.92
C THR A 196 -2.75 32.56 5.21
N ARG A 197 -2.30 31.35 4.84
CA ARG A 197 -1.40 30.99 3.71
C ARG A 197 -1.22 29.47 3.75
N THR A 198 -2.07 28.70 3.07
CA THR A 198 -1.79 28.12 1.74
C THR A 198 -0.43 27.40 1.65
N SER A 199 -0.40 26.13 2.04
CA SER A 199 0.33 25.01 1.41
C SER A 199 0.05 23.74 2.23
N ALA A 200 -1.10 23.09 2.03
CA ALA A 200 -1.26 21.93 1.15
C ALA A 200 -0.51 20.66 1.63
N THR A 201 -1.15 19.90 2.51
CA THR A 201 -1.42 18.46 2.33
C THR A 201 -2.50 18.03 3.33
N SER A 202 -3.74 18.41 3.02
CA SER A 202 -4.92 17.76 3.58
C SER A 202 -5.04 16.37 2.97
N THR A 203 -4.86 15.33 3.77
CA THR A 203 -5.50 14.04 3.50
C THR A 203 -6.85 14.03 4.24
N CYS A 204 -7.75 14.91 3.78
CA CYS A 204 -9.19 14.73 3.95
C CYS A 204 -9.71 14.11 2.64
N GLY A 205 -10.80 13.35 2.72
CA GLY A 205 -11.52 12.92 1.52
C GLY A 205 -11.89 14.13 0.62
N PRO A 206 -12.22 13.90 -0.67
CA PRO A 206 -12.45 14.99 -1.62
C PRO A 206 -13.61 15.87 -1.16
N GLU A 207 -13.31 17.11 -0.79
CA GLU A 207 -14.30 18.16 -0.60
C GLU A 207 -14.80 18.53 -2.00
N PHE A 208 -16.10 18.35 -2.31
CA PHE A 208 -16.64 18.62 -3.64
C PHE A 208 -16.51 20.12 -3.96
N ILE A 209 -15.71 20.46 -4.96
CA ILE A 209 -15.52 21.84 -5.43
C ILE A 209 -16.44 22.08 -6.62
N PRO A 210 -17.43 22.99 -6.54
CA PRO A 210 -18.30 23.29 -7.66
C PRO A 210 -17.51 23.77 -8.89
N LEU A 211 -17.90 23.32 -10.09
CA LEU A 211 -17.22 23.68 -11.34
C LEU A 211 -17.19 25.20 -11.58
N ALA A 212 -18.21 25.93 -11.14
CA ALA A 212 -18.25 27.39 -11.20
C ALA A 212 -17.12 28.03 -10.36
N THR A 213 -16.89 27.52 -9.15
CA THR A 213 -15.79 27.98 -8.29
C THR A 213 -14.44 27.67 -8.92
N LEU A 214 -14.28 26.47 -9.48
CA LEU A 214 -13.05 26.08 -10.19
C LEU A 214 -12.79 26.98 -11.42
N ARG A 215 -13.81 27.27 -12.23
CA ARG A 215 -13.73 28.17 -13.38
C ARG A 215 -13.30 29.58 -12.97
N ARG A 216 -13.86 30.14 -11.89
CA ARG A 216 -13.47 31.47 -11.40
C ARG A 216 -12.04 31.52 -10.90
N VAL A 217 -11.59 30.51 -10.15
CA VAL A 217 -10.20 30.47 -9.68
C VAL A 217 -9.23 30.39 -10.86
N VAL A 218 -9.49 29.51 -11.83
CA VAL A 218 -8.59 29.29 -12.98
C VAL A 218 -8.64 30.44 -13.98
N LEU A 219 -9.83 30.98 -14.29
CA LEU A 219 -10.01 31.96 -15.35
C LEU A 219 -10.11 33.42 -14.86
N GLU A 220 -10.45 33.68 -13.60
CA GLU A 220 -10.55 35.07 -13.12
C GLU A 220 -9.38 35.46 -12.22
N LEU A 221 -8.79 34.49 -11.49
CA LEU A 221 -7.80 34.80 -10.45
C LEU A 221 -6.35 34.45 -10.82
N LEU A 222 -6.11 33.49 -11.71
CA LEU A 222 -4.75 33.16 -12.16
C LEU A 222 -4.25 34.13 -13.24
N SER A 223 -2.99 34.53 -13.12
CA SER A 223 -2.31 35.41 -14.07
C SER A 223 -2.05 34.72 -15.40
N ASP A 224 -2.24 35.44 -16.51
CA ASP A 224 -1.94 34.98 -17.88
C ASP A 224 -0.50 34.49 -18.03
N ARG A 225 0.44 35.05 -17.25
CA ARG A 225 1.86 34.64 -17.24
C ARG A 225 2.06 33.15 -16.93
N ARG A 226 1.11 32.50 -16.25
CA ARG A 226 1.16 31.06 -15.94
C ARG A 226 0.80 30.19 -17.14
N ALA A 227 0.29 30.76 -18.24
CA ALA A 227 0.10 30.05 -19.51
C ALA A 227 1.31 30.17 -20.46
N HIS A 228 2.28 31.05 -20.18
CA HIS A 228 3.36 31.40 -21.11
C HIS A 228 4.53 30.39 -21.16
N ASP A 229 4.77 29.65 -20.07
CA ASP A 229 5.88 28.70 -19.96
C ASP A 229 5.41 27.34 -19.44
N TYR A 230 6.02 26.27 -19.93
CA TYR A 230 5.63 24.91 -19.59
C TYR A 230 5.77 24.59 -18.09
N ALA A 231 6.78 25.17 -17.42
CA ALA A 231 7.03 24.91 -16.00
C ALA A 231 5.92 25.47 -15.09
N THR A 232 5.27 26.57 -15.51
CA THR A 232 4.17 27.22 -14.76
C THR A 232 2.79 26.77 -15.25
N TRP A 233 2.66 26.43 -16.53
CA TRP A 233 1.43 25.92 -17.15
C TRP A 233 1.10 24.50 -16.67
N ARG A 234 2.09 23.60 -16.68
CA ARG A 234 1.91 22.19 -16.35
C ARG A 234 1.30 21.94 -14.95
N PRO A 235 1.72 22.63 -13.88
CA PRO A 235 1.10 22.50 -12.56
C PRO A 235 -0.39 22.86 -12.52
N VAL A 236 -0.82 23.88 -13.27
CA VAL A 236 -2.22 24.32 -13.35
C VAL A 236 -3.07 23.25 -14.05
N VAL A 237 -2.58 22.74 -15.17
CA VAL A 237 -3.27 21.67 -15.94
C VAL A 237 -3.40 20.38 -15.13
N PHE A 238 -2.35 19.97 -14.40
CA PHE A 238 -2.43 18.80 -13.51
C PHE A 238 -3.42 19.01 -12.37
N ALA A 239 -3.48 20.22 -11.79
CA ALA A 239 -4.42 20.52 -10.73
C ALA A 239 -5.87 20.51 -11.22
N ILE A 240 -6.16 21.04 -12.41
CA ILE A 240 -7.50 20.96 -13.02
C ILE A 240 -7.90 19.49 -13.25
N ASN A 241 -7.01 18.68 -13.82
CA ASN A 241 -7.28 17.25 -14.05
C ASN A 241 -7.60 16.48 -12.75
N ASN A 242 -6.78 16.68 -11.71
CA ASN A 242 -6.98 15.99 -10.43
C ASN A 242 -8.24 16.48 -9.72
N VAL A 243 -8.55 17.78 -9.73
CA VAL A 243 -9.76 18.31 -9.10
C VAL A 243 -11.03 17.87 -9.83
N CYS A 244 -11.05 17.91 -11.17
CA CYS A 244 -12.20 17.41 -11.93
C CYS A 244 -12.44 15.92 -11.70
N HIS A 245 -11.38 15.12 -11.63
CA HIS A 245 -11.49 13.69 -11.31
C HIS A 245 -11.94 13.45 -9.86
N GLU A 246 -11.40 14.19 -8.88
CA GLU A 246 -11.76 14.07 -7.45
C GLU A 246 -13.19 14.51 -7.15
N CYS A 247 -13.70 15.51 -7.87
CA CYS A 247 -15.05 16.05 -7.69
C CYS A 247 -16.09 15.41 -8.63
N GLY A 248 -15.69 14.50 -9.52
CA GLY A 248 -16.60 13.85 -10.47
C GLY A 248 -17.14 14.76 -11.58
N HIS A 249 -16.42 15.84 -11.94
CA HIS A 249 -16.79 16.69 -13.08
C HIS A 249 -16.56 15.96 -14.41
N SER A 250 -17.33 16.33 -15.45
CA SER A 250 -17.21 15.67 -16.75
C SER A 250 -15.82 15.90 -17.39
N ASN A 251 -15.35 14.93 -18.18
CA ASN A 251 -14.11 15.09 -18.95
C ASN A 251 -14.19 16.28 -19.91
N GLN A 252 -15.39 16.58 -20.43
CA GLN A 252 -15.62 17.73 -21.30
C GLN A 252 -15.38 19.05 -20.55
N ASP A 253 -15.89 19.19 -19.33
CA ASP A 253 -15.70 20.39 -18.51
C ASP A 253 -14.24 20.61 -18.10
N ARG A 254 -13.52 19.52 -17.83
CA ARG A 254 -12.06 19.55 -17.60
C ARG A 254 -11.33 20.06 -18.83
N ASP A 255 -11.62 19.50 -19.99
CA ASP A 255 -10.93 19.80 -21.24
C ASP A 255 -11.20 21.24 -21.67
N ASP A 256 -12.46 21.69 -21.61
CA ASP A 256 -12.85 23.06 -21.93
C ASP A 256 -12.15 24.07 -21.01
N LEU A 257 -11.99 23.76 -19.72
CA LEU A 257 -11.32 24.64 -18.78
C LEU A 257 -9.79 24.71 -19.03
N ILE A 258 -9.16 23.59 -19.36
CA ILE A 258 -7.73 23.56 -19.72
C ILE A 258 -7.49 24.33 -21.02
N HIS A 259 -8.36 24.17 -22.02
CA HIS A 259 -8.29 24.92 -23.27
C HIS A 259 -8.49 26.42 -23.03
N ALA A 260 -9.52 26.83 -22.29
CA ALA A 260 -9.78 28.24 -21.98
C ALA A 260 -8.65 28.90 -21.18
N PHE A 261 -7.97 28.16 -20.30
CA PHE A 261 -6.79 28.68 -19.60
C PHE A 261 -5.57 28.79 -20.52
N SER A 262 -5.36 27.79 -21.39
CA SER A 262 -4.21 27.75 -22.30
C SER A 262 -4.30 28.81 -23.41
N GLU A 263 -5.51 29.22 -23.80
CA GLU A 263 -5.78 30.27 -24.80
C GLU A 263 -5.34 31.68 -24.37
N ARG A 264 -4.93 31.87 -23.11
CA ARG A 264 -4.41 33.14 -22.57
C ARG A 264 -3.06 33.55 -23.14
N ASP A 265 -2.33 32.61 -23.75
CA ASP A 265 -1.18 32.90 -24.60
C ASP A 265 -1.46 32.47 -26.06
N PRO A 266 -2.12 33.32 -26.86
CA PRO A 266 -2.46 32.99 -28.24
C PRO A 266 -1.24 32.69 -29.12
N ALA A 267 -0.05 33.17 -28.75
CA ALA A 267 1.17 32.98 -29.55
C ALA A 267 1.75 31.56 -29.41
N LYS A 268 1.45 30.86 -28.30
CA LYS A 268 1.95 29.51 -28.01
C LYS A 268 0.86 28.45 -27.94
N TYR A 269 -0.39 28.86 -27.86
CA TYR A 269 -1.52 27.93 -27.81
C TYR A 269 -1.70 27.20 -29.15
N ASP A 270 -1.59 25.87 -29.10
CA ASP A 270 -1.96 24.96 -30.18
C ASP A 270 -2.97 23.95 -29.62
N ARG A 271 -4.22 24.07 -30.07
CA ARG A 271 -5.33 23.21 -29.64
C ARG A 271 -5.00 21.72 -29.78
N THR A 272 -4.34 21.32 -30.87
CA THR A 272 -4.01 19.91 -31.14
C THR A 272 -2.95 19.39 -30.17
N ARG A 273 -1.96 20.22 -29.83
CA ARG A 273 -0.91 19.86 -28.85
C ARG A 273 -1.47 19.78 -27.44
N VAL A 274 -2.33 20.74 -27.06
CA VAL A 274 -2.98 20.74 -25.74
C VAL A 274 -3.90 19.54 -25.60
N SER A 275 -4.74 19.22 -26.59
CA SER A 275 -5.61 18.02 -26.52
C SER A 275 -4.81 16.72 -26.46
N ARG A 276 -3.70 16.59 -27.20
CA ARG A 276 -2.79 15.42 -27.08
C ARG A 276 -2.20 15.30 -25.68
N TYR A 277 -1.81 16.43 -25.08
CA TYR A 277 -1.30 16.44 -23.71
C TYR A 277 -2.38 16.01 -22.72
N ILE A 278 -3.59 16.55 -22.83
CA ILE A 278 -4.75 16.17 -22.01
C ILE A 278 -5.05 14.67 -22.10
N GLN A 279 -5.01 14.08 -23.29
CA GLN A 279 -5.24 12.63 -23.50
C GLN A 279 -4.20 11.75 -22.79
N SER A 280 -3.00 12.28 -22.52
CA SER A 280 -1.93 11.57 -21.82
C SER A 280 -1.98 11.72 -20.29
N LEU A 281 -2.90 12.54 -19.75
CA LEU A 281 -3.01 12.80 -18.31
C LEU A 281 -3.72 11.67 -17.58
N VAL A 282 -3.10 11.19 -16.48
CA VAL A 282 -3.67 10.21 -15.55
C VAL A 282 -3.86 10.86 -14.18
N PRO A 283 -5.00 10.66 -13.48
CA PRO A 283 -5.23 11.20 -12.13
C PRO A 283 -4.19 10.71 -11.11
N ASN A 284 -3.69 11.58 -10.23
CA ASN A 284 -2.69 11.23 -9.20
C ASN A 284 -3.07 11.77 -7.82
N ALA A 285 -3.34 10.87 -6.87
CA ALA A 285 -3.71 11.20 -5.49
C ALA A 285 -2.58 11.87 -4.66
N ALA A 286 -1.32 11.87 -5.12
CA ALA A 286 -0.24 12.61 -4.47
C ALA A 286 0.18 13.88 -5.25
N GLY A 287 -0.52 14.24 -6.34
CA GLY A 287 -0.17 15.35 -7.24
C GLY A 287 -0.78 16.71 -6.85
N ASN A 288 -0.55 17.73 -7.69
CA ASN A 288 -1.14 19.07 -7.53
C ASN A 288 -2.68 18.98 -7.51
N ARG A 289 -3.32 19.62 -6.53
CA ARG A 289 -4.79 19.59 -6.30
C ARG A 289 -5.32 21.02 -6.13
N PHE A 290 -6.57 21.17 -5.67
CA PHE A 290 -7.18 22.49 -5.48
C PHE A 290 -6.37 23.41 -4.54
N GLY A 291 -5.70 22.84 -3.54
CA GLY A 291 -4.79 23.61 -2.67
C GLY A 291 -3.65 24.30 -3.43
N THR A 292 -3.17 23.70 -4.54
CA THR A 292 -2.18 24.28 -5.44
C THR A 292 -2.78 25.45 -6.22
N LEU A 293 -3.99 25.31 -6.77
CA LEU A 293 -4.69 26.39 -7.48
C LEU A 293 -5.01 27.57 -6.54
N GLY A 294 -5.42 27.28 -5.31
CA GLY A 294 -5.68 28.31 -4.30
C GLY A 294 -4.42 29.03 -3.84
N ALA A 295 -3.29 28.34 -3.70
CA ALA A 295 -2.01 28.97 -3.42
C ALA A 295 -1.56 29.90 -4.55
N MET A 296 -1.72 29.48 -5.82
CA MET A 296 -1.40 30.28 -6.99
C MET A 296 -2.34 31.49 -7.16
N ALA A 297 -3.64 31.32 -6.96
CA ALA A 297 -4.62 32.40 -7.01
C ALA A 297 -4.40 33.43 -5.89
N LYS A 298 -3.98 32.97 -4.71
CA LYS A 298 -3.60 33.86 -3.61
C LYS A 298 -2.34 34.66 -3.89
N GLU A 299 -1.39 34.10 -4.64
CA GLU A 299 -0.18 34.80 -5.09
C GLU A 299 -0.51 35.82 -6.18
N ASP A 300 -1.29 35.42 -7.19
CA ASP A 300 -1.58 36.23 -8.37
C ASP A 300 -2.64 37.32 -8.15
N SER A 301 -3.67 37.02 -7.36
CA SER A 301 -4.78 37.93 -7.07
C SER A 301 -5.20 37.82 -5.59
N PRO A 302 -4.41 38.37 -4.66
CA PRO A 302 -4.67 38.26 -3.22
C PRO A 302 -6.04 38.80 -2.80
N VAL A 303 -6.46 39.92 -3.41
CA VAL A 303 -7.75 40.58 -3.14
C VAL A 303 -8.90 39.79 -3.76
N GLY A 304 -8.75 39.30 -5.00
CA GLY A 304 -9.76 38.44 -5.64
C GLY A 304 -9.96 37.12 -4.90
N TRP A 305 -8.88 36.52 -4.39
CA TRP A 305 -8.92 35.33 -3.54
C TRP A 305 -9.60 35.60 -2.20
N GLN A 306 -9.29 36.73 -1.54
CA GLN A 306 -9.98 37.14 -0.31
C GLN A 306 -11.48 37.38 -0.53
N ASN A 307 -11.86 38.02 -1.65
CA ASN A 307 -13.28 38.24 -1.98
C ASN A 307 -14.02 36.93 -2.29
N LEU A 308 -13.36 35.98 -2.94
CA LEU A 308 -13.93 34.65 -3.20
C LEU A 308 -14.06 33.83 -1.90
N GLN A 309 -13.11 33.96 -0.98
CA GLN A 309 -13.19 33.38 0.37
C GLN A 309 -14.26 34.06 1.23
N ALA A 310 -14.41 35.38 1.12
CA ALA A 310 -15.44 36.15 1.83
C ALA A 310 -16.84 35.83 1.31
N ALA A 311 -17.03 35.69 -0.01
CA ALA A 311 -18.30 35.25 -0.58
C ALA A 311 -18.65 33.81 -0.14
N ALA A 312 -17.65 32.92 -0.04
CA ALA A 312 -17.83 31.59 0.53
C ALA A 312 -18.15 31.61 2.03
N LEU A 313 -17.57 32.57 2.79
CA LEU A 313 -17.88 32.81 4.21
C LEU A 313 -19.25 33.44 4.42
N GLU A 314 -19.71 34.37 3.57
CA GLU A 314 -21.06 34.96 3.64
C GLU A 314 -22.14 33.92 3.35
N THR A 315 -21.85 32.96 2.47
CA THR A 315 -22.71 31.79 2.23
C THR A 315 -22.69 30.79 3.41
N GLN A 316 -21.59 30.75 4.19
CA GLN A 316 -21.45 29.97 5.43
C GLN A 316 -22.05 30.66 6.68
N GLU A 317 -22.01 32.00 6.77
CA GLU A 317 -22.52 32.78 7.90
C GLU A 317 -24.03 33.02 7.81
N ALA A 318 -24.61 33.09 6.60
CA ALA A 318 -26.06 33.00 6.42
C ALA A 318 -26.62 31.60 6.77
N GLY A 319 -25.78 30.57 6.78
CA GLY A 319 -26.10 29.19 7.18
C GLY A 319 -25.91 28.90 8.68
N ARG A 320 -25.57 29.90 9.50
CA ARG A 320 -25.24 29.74 10.93
C ARG A 320 -26.42 29.96 11.89
N LYS A 321 -27.65 29.64 11.44
CA LYS A 321 -28.72 29.18 12.33
C LYS A 321 -28.68 27.65 12.30
N GLU A 322 -28.54 27.05 13.47
CA GLU A 322 -28.37 25.61 13.71
C GLU A 322 -29.08 24.75 12.67
N THR A 323 -28.31 24.02 11.86
CA THR A 323 -28.84 23.04 10.93
C THR A 323 -29.46 21.87 11.71
N PRO A 324 -30.76 21.58 11.53
CA PRO A 324 -31.40 20.44 12.17
C PRO A 324 -30.69 19.14 11.79
N GLN A 325 -30.43 18.27 12.77
CA GLN A 325 -29.89 16.94 12.51
C GLN A 325 -30.97 16.09 11.82
N LEU A 326 -30.83 15.89 10.51
CA LEU A 326 -31.72 15.07 9.69
C LEU A 326 -31.56 13.59 10.04
N ILE A 327 -32.68 12.94 10.36
CA ILE A 327 -32.75 11.49 10.61
C ILE A 327 -33.22 10.81 9.31
N GLU A 328 -32.59 9.70 8.93
CA GLU A 328 -32.93 8.92 7.72
C GLU A 328 -34.42 8.49 7.70
N PRO A 329 -35.13 8.59 6.56
CA PRO A 329 -36.60 8.38 6.49
C PRO A 329 -37.09 7.00 6.95
N GLN A 330 -36.21 6.00 6.99
CA GLN A 330 -36.54 4.60 7.33
C GLN A 330 -36.58 4.36 8.85
N ASP A 331 -35.81 5.13 9.61
CA ASP A 331 -35.66 5.01 11.08
C ASP A 331 -36.73 5.82 11.84
N VAL A 332 -37.30 6.83 11.18
CA VAL A 332 -38.35 7.72 11.72
C VAL A 332 -39.73 7.06 11.65
N ARG A 333 -39.90 6.06 10.79
CA ARG A 333 -41.22 5.53 10.42
C ARG A 333 -41.95 4.86 11.60
N CYS A 334 -41.27 4.10 12.45
CA CYS A 334 -41.89 3.49 13.64
C CYS A 334 -42.37 4.54 14.66
N VAL A 335 -41.62 5.64 14.82
CA VAL A 335 -41.98 6.74 15.72
C VAL A 335 -43.15 7.54 15.13
N ALA A 336 -43.12 7.79 13.82
CA ALA A 336 -44.22 8.42 13.10
C ALA A 336 -45.50 7.58 13.16
N GLU A 337 -45.43 6.26 12.94
CA GLU A 337 -46.58 5.35 13.03
C GLU A 337 -47.19 5.33 14.44
N ALA A 338 -46.38 5.35 15.50
CA ALA A 338 -46.86 5.42 16.88
C ALA A 338 -47.54 6.75 17.22
N ILE A 339 -46.99 7.88 16.77
CA ILE A 339 -47.59 9.21 16.97
C ILE A 339 -48.86 9.37 16.13
N MET A 340 -48.86 8.89 14.90
CA MET A 340 -50.02 8.98 14.00
C MET A 340 -51.17 8.08 14.48
N SER A 341 -50.86 6.89 15.00
CA SER A 341 -51.83 6.06 15.71
C SER A 341 -52.40 6.76 16.95
N PHE A 342 -51.59 7.50 17.70
CA PHE A 342 -52.04 8.30 18.85
C PHE A 342 -52.93 9.49 18.44
N LEU A 343 -52.63 10.14 17.32
CA LEU A 343 -53.41 11.23 16.75
C LEU A 343 -54.66 10.76 15.98
N GLY A 344 -54.80 9.44 15.74
CA GLY A 344 -55.91 8.84 14.99
C GLY A 344 -55.84 9.09 13.47
N ILE A 345 -54.63 9.19 12.90
CA ILE A 345 -54.39 9.50 11.50
C ILE A 345 -53.78 8.27 10.79
N ASP A 346 -54.40 7.81 9.69
CA ASP A 346 -53.91 6.70 8.87
C ASP A 346 -52.85 7.17 7.85
N LEU A 347 -51.69 6.50 7.81
CA LEU A 347 -50.59 6.77 6.88
C LEU A 347 -50.73 5.93 5.59
N ASP A 348 -50.78 6.59 4.43
CA ASP A 348 -50.63 5.92 3.14
C ASP A 348 -49.15 5.66 2.82
N SER A 349 -48.87 4.51 2.21
CA SER A 349 -47.54 4.07 1.78
C SER A 349 -46.81 5.01 0.82
N SER A 350 -47.51 5.99 0.24
CA SER A 350 -47.01 6.99 -0.71
C SER A 350 -46.58 8.33 -0.08
N GLN A 351 -46.73 8.53 1.22
CA GLN A 351 -46.37 9.80 1.89
C GLN A 351 -44.90 9.86 2.29
N VAL A 352 -44.26 11.01 2.05
CA VAL A 352 -42.86 11.25 2.42
C VAL A 352 -42.81 11.87 3.81
N ILE A 353 -42.13 11.19 4.73
CA ILE A 353 -41.94 11.63 6.13
C ILE A 353 -40.48 12.08 6.30
N SER A 354 -40.27 13.29 6.79
CA SER A 354 -38.95 13.78 7.21
C SER A 354 -38.96 14.15 8.69
N ALA A 355 -37.90 13.84 9.44
CA ALA A 355 -37.77 14.27 10.83
C ALA A 355 -36.37 14.75 11.19
N CYS A 356 -36.31 15.63 12.19
CA CYS A 356 -35.08 16.15 12.75
C CYS A 356 -35.16 16.36 14.26
N VAL A 357 -34.04 16.28 14.97
CA VAL A 357 -33.95 16.60 16.41
C VAL A 357 -33.25 17.95 16.60
N CYS A 358 -33.80 18.79 17.46
CA CYS A 358 -33.21 20.08 17.83
C CYS A 358 -33.35 20.37 19.33
N GLU A 359 -32.63 21.38 19.82
CA GLU A 359 -32.79 21.87 21.19
C GLU A 359 -34.11 22.67 21.34
N ARG A 360 -34.72 22.60 22.53
CA ARG A 360 -36.03 23.23 22.82
C ARG A 360 -36.04 24.76 22.56
N ALA A 361 -34.88 25.41 22.53
CA ALA A 361 -34.71 26.87 22.40
C ALA A 361 -34.88 27.44 20.97
N CYS A 362 -34.92 26.61 19.91
CA CYS A 362 -35.03 27.11 18.53
C CYS A 362 -36.45 27.52 18.07
N SER A 363 -37.46 27.46 18.95
CA SER A 363 -38.88 27.47 18.56
C SER A 363 -39.60 28.83 18.61
N SER A 364 -38.90 29.96 18.75
CA SER A 364 -39.55 31.29 18.66
C SER A 364 -39.47 31.90 17.25
N SER A 365 -40.60 31.86 16.54
CA SER A 365 -41.05 32.77 15.47
C SER A 365 -40.07 33.13 14.34
N ASN A 366 -40.16 32.45 13.20
CA ASN A 366 -40.52 33.04 11.90
C ASN A 366 -40.52 31.98 10.78
N SER A 367 -41.53 32.06 9.91
CA SER A 367 -41.83 31.21 8.76
C SER A 367 -40.62 30.69 7.97
N ILE A 368 -40.50 29.37 7.86
CA ILE A 368 -39.68 28.71 6.82
C ILE A 368 -40.43 28.90 5.50
N SER A 369 -40.01 29.89 4.72
CA SER A 369 -40.62 30.21 3.42
C SER A 369 -40.24 29.17 2.36
N SER A 370 -41.25 28.76 1.59
CA SER A 370 -41.21 27.89 0.43
C SER A 370 -40.43 28.51 -0.75
N SER A 371 -39.22 28.03 -1.04
CA SER A 371 -38.68 28.06 -2.41
C SER A 371 -37.50 27.09 -2.59
N ASN A 372 -37.57 26.35 -3.70
CA ASN A 372 -36.54 25.52 -4.34
C ASN A 372 -36.30 24.10 -3.79
N PHE A 373 -37.31 23.25 -3.96
CA PHE A 373 -37.10 21.85 -4.33
C PHE A 373 -37.27 21.76 -5.86
N ASN A 374 -36.17 21.58 -6.59
CA ASN A 374 -36.20 20.96 -7.91
C ASN A 374 -34.99 20.02 -8.02
N SER A 375 -35.28 18.87 -8.65
CA SER A 375 -34.48 17.67 -8.81
C SER A 375 -32.99 17.89 -9.10
N ASP A 376 -32.12 17.28 -8.28
CA ASP A 376 -30.90 16.61 -8.76
C ASP A 376 -30.42 15.57 -7.74
N SER A 377 -30.22 14.36 -8.25
CA SER A 377 -29.92 13.13 -7.52
C SER A 377 -28.43 12.97 -7.26
N HIS A 378 -28.00 13.12 -6.01
CA HIS A 378 -26.68 12.69 -5.56
C HIS A 378 -26.77 11.93 -4.23
N THR A 379 -26.44 10.63 -4.28
CA THR A 379 -26.25 9.73 -3.14
C THR A 379 -24.84 9.91 -2.55
N PRO A 380 -24.66 10.08 -1.23
CA PRO A 380 -23.35 10.11 -0.58
C PRO A 380 -22.78 8.70 -0.32
N THR A 381 -21.48 8.50 -0.57
CA THR A 381 -20.71 7.29 -0.21
C THR A 381 -19.89 7.48 1.09
N PRO A 382 -19.61 6.38 1.83
CA PRO A 382 -19.21 6.39 3.25
C PRO A 382 -17.69 6.26 3.50
N THR A 383 -17.20 6.85 4.59
CA THR A 383 -15.81 6.72 5.10
C THR A 383 -15.74 5.95 6.43
N LYS A 384 -14.68 5.13 6.54
CA LYS A 384 -14.31 4.19 7.61
C LYS A 384 -14.12 4.84 9.00
N ARG A 385 -14.55 4.15 10.06
CA ARG A 385 -14.14 4.32 11.46
C ARG A 385 -13.40 3.03 11.92
N ASN A 386 -12.97 2.98 13.17
CA ASN A 386 -12.54 1.78 13.90
C ASN A 386 -13.37 1.70 15.18
N SER A 387 -13.70 0.47 15.59
CA SER A 387 -14.58 0.09 16.70
C SER A 387 -13.80 -0.13 18.00
N GLY A 388 -14.31 0.40 19.11
CA GLY A 388 -13.92 0.05 20.48
C GLY A 388 -15.02 0.50 21.45
N LEU A 389 -15.68 -0.45 22.11
CA LEU A 389 -16.83 -0.24 22.98
C LEU A 389 -16.47 0.52 24.27
N MET A 390 -17.14 1.64 24.51
CA MET A 390 -17.51 2.13 25.84
C MET A 390 -19.00 2.50 25.81
N GLN A 391 -19.79 1.98 26.76
CA GLN A 391 -21.17 2.41 26.96
C GLN A 391 -21.18 3.84 27.53
N SER A 392 -21.36 4.84 26.69
CA SER A 392 -21.77 6.17 27.13
C SER A 392 -23.30 6.25 27.12
N GLN A 393 -23.92 6.52 28.27
CA GLN A 393 -25.33 6.93 28.30
C GLN A 393 -25.47 8.30 27.62
N HIS A 394 -26.22 8.38 26.53
CA HIS A 394 -26.51 9.66 25.87
C HIS A 394 -27.54 10.46 26.68
N ASP A 395 -27.28 11.76 26.83
CA ASP A 395 -28.20 12.70 27.48
C ASP A 395 -29.23 13.23 26.46
N TRP A 396 -30.50 12.92 26.71
CA TRP A 396 -31.65 13.34 25.91
C TRP A 396 -32.31 14.62 26.45
N THR A 397 -31.79 15.14 27.57
CA THR A 397 -32.40 16.25 28.30
C THR A 397 -32.46 17.50 27.42
N GLY A 398 -33.65 18.11 27.30
CA GLY A 398 -33.84 19.39 26.59
C GLY A 398 -34.00 19.31 25.06
N LYS A 399 -34.22 18.11 24.50
CA LYS A 399 -34.35 17.90 23.05
C LYS A 399 -35.80 17.66 22.60
N VAL A 400 -36.12 18.10 21.38
CA VAL A 400 -37.42 17.92 20.72
C VAL A 400 -37.22 17.26 19.35
N LEU A 401 -38.08 16.31 19.01
CA LEU A 401 -38.15 15.67 17.69
C LEU A 401 -39.23 16.34 16.85
N HIS A 402 -38.83 16.95 15.73
CA HIS A 402 -39.72 17.53 14.73
C HIS A 402 -39.98 16.54 13.61
N ILE A 403 -41.24 16.37 13.22
CA ILE A 403 -41.69 15.50 12.13
C ILE A 403 -42.54 16.33 11.16
N GLN A 404 -42.18 16.32 9.89
CA GLN A 404 -42.95 16.92 8.80
C GLN A 404 -43.48 15.82 7.89
N ILE A 405 -44.77 15.93 7.55
CA ILE A 405 -45.46 15.00 6.66
C ILE A 405 -45.82 15.76 5.38
N LEU A 406 -45.31 15.28 4.23
CA LEU A 406 -45.62 15.84 2.92
C LEU A 406 -46.78 15.06 2.28
N GLN A 407 -47.95 15.69 2.16
CA GLN A 407 -49.05 15.15 1.38
C GLN A 407 -48.82 15.44 -0.10
N THR A 408 -48.77 14.40 -0.93
CA THR A 408 -48.42 14.49 -2.36
C THR A 408 -49.62 14.71 -3.29
N GLN A 409 -50.77 15.18 -2.79
CA GLN A 409 -51.95 15.45 -3.63
C GLN A 409 -52.53 16.84 -3.37
N THR A 410 -52.65 17.62 -4.46
CA THR A 410 -53.23 18.97 -4.63
C THR A 410 -52.28 20.16 -4.44
N GLN A 411 -52.43 21.19 -5.31
CA GLN A 411 -51.55 22.34 -5.55
C GLN A 411 -51.43 23.36 -4.41
N THR A 412 -51.65 22.93 -3.17
CA THR A 412 -51.44 23.73 -1.96
C THR A 412 -50.64 22.89 -0.97
N GLN A 413 -49.37 23.22 -0.78
CA GLN A 413 -48.52 22.58 0.23
C GLN A 413 -49.04 22.96 1.62
N GLN A 414 -49.83 22.09 2.24
CA GLN A 414 -50.15 22.17 3.65
C GLN A 414 -49.22 21.21 4.40
N THR A 415 -48.25 21.77 5.13
CA THR A 415 -47.30 21.00 5.94
C THR A 415 -47.76 21.04 7.40
N ASP A 416 -48.25 19.92 7.91
CA ASP A 416 -48.47 19.77 9.35
C ASP A 416 -47.13 19.46 10.04
N ALA A 417 -46.75 20.30 11.01
CA ALA A 417 -45.55 20.16 11.82
C ALA A 417 -45.90 19.49 13.14
N ILE A 418 -45.47 18.24 13.31
CA ILE A 418 -45.64 17.47 14.55
C ILE A 418 -44.35 17.58 15.37
N MET A 419 -44.45 17.85 16.67
CA MET A 419 -43.30 17.88 17.58
C MET A 419 -43.51 16.92 18.75
N LEU A 420 -42.50 16.13 19.08
CA LEU A 420 -42.45 15.25 20.25
C LEU A 420 -41.34 15.73 21.20
N ASP A 421 -41.73 16.08 22.42
CA ASP A 421 -40.81 16.45 23.49
C ASP A 421 -40.20 15.20 24.14
N LEU A 422 -38.86 15.06 24.11
CA LEU A 422 -38.20 13.83 24.56
C LEU A 422 -38.07 13.72 26.08
N ASP A 423 -38.22 14.81 26.84
CA ASP A 423 -38.20 14.77 28.30
C ASP A 423 -39.55 14.34 28.89
N THR A 424 -40.62 14.54 28.12
CA THR A 424 -41.99 14.46 28.64
C THR A 424 -42.91 13.56 27.82
N LEU A 425 -42.51 13.22 26.59
CA LEU A 425 -43.32 12.54 25.57
C LEU A 425 -44.62 13.30 25.24
N GLU A 426 -44.58 14.63 25.31
CA GLU A 426 -45.66 15.50 24.87
C GLU A 426 -45.64 15.62 23.35
N VAL A 427 -46.79 15.39 22.71
CA VAL A 427 -46.99 15.59 21.28
C VAL A 427 -47.67 16.93 21.09
N SER A 428 -47.17 17.74 20.16
CA SER A 428 -47.85 18.95 19.69
C SER A 428 -47.97 18.93 18.17
N LEU A 429 -49.08 19.46 17.68
CA LEU A 429 -49.39 19.60 16.26
C LEU A 429 -49.51 21.08 15.95
N ASN A 430 -48.67 21.59 15.04
CA ASN A 430 -48.63 23.00 14.64
C ASN A 430 -48.52 23.97 15.84
N GLY A 431 -47.78 23.56 16.88
CA GLY A 431 -47.57 24.35 18.10
C GLY A 431 -48.68 24.23 19.15
N VAL A 432 -49.74 23.44 18.91
CA VAL A 432 -50.81 23.16 19.89
C VAL A 432 -50.56 21.79 20.54
N SER A 433 -50.56 21.72 21.87
CA SER A 433 -50.39 20.44 22.60
C SER A 433 -51.56 19.49 22.31
N ALA A 434 -51.24 18.31 21.78
CA ALA A 434 -52.17 17.21 21.51
C ALA A 434 -52.25 16.21 22.68
N GLY A 435 -51.37 16.34 23.68
CA GLY A 435 -51.32 15.48 24.87
C GLY A 435 -50.06 14.62 24.96
N TYR A 436 -50.03 13.72 25.93
CA TYR A 436 -48.86 12.87 26.21
C TYR A 436 -49.07 11.45 25.66
N LEU A 437 -48.06 10.87 24.99
CA LEU A 437 -48.15 9.52 24.40
C LEU A 437 -48.56 8.43 25.41
N HIS A 438 -48.22 8.64 26.67
CA HIS A 438 -48.48 7.71 27.77
C HIS A 438 -49.63 8.15 28.71
N HIS A 439 -50.52 9.02 28.22
CA HIS A 439 -51.72 9.45 28.95
C HIS A 439 -52.64 8.26 29.32
N GLY A 440 -52.77 7.27 28.42
CA GLY A 440 -53.71 6.14 28.59
C GLY A 440 -53.08 4.76 28.85
N LYS A 441 -51.93 4.43 28.24
CA LYS A 441 -51.37 3.06 28.28
C LYS A 441 -50.33 2.79 29.37
N GLY A 442 -49.86 3.82 30.07
CA GLY A 442 -48.88 3.70 31.17
C GLY A 442 -47.50 3.21 30.73
N ILE A 443 -46.44 3.73 31.36
CA ILE A 443 -45.06 3.31 31.12
C ILE A 443 -44.58 2.50 32.32
N PRO A 444 -43.98 1.31 32.14
CA PRO A 444 -43.42 0.55 33.25
C PRO A 444 -42.22 1.26 33.88
N ILE A 445 -42.17 1.23 35.20
CA ILE A 445 -41.06 1.74 35.99
C ILE A 445 -40.13 0.58 36.30
N THR A 446 -38.92 0.63 35.77
CA THR A 446 -37.89 -0.40 35.96
C THR A 446 -36.81 0.07 36.92
N GLY A 447 -36.45 -0.76 37.91
CA GLY A 447 -35.31 -0.51 38.79
C GLY A 447 -35.56 0.42 39.98
N TRP A 448 -36.83 0.72 40.29
CA TRP A 448 -37.22 1.57 41.44
C TRP A 448 -38.16 0.81 42.38
N ASP A 449 -37.90 0.91 43.69
CA ASP A 449 -38.76 0.37 44.74
C ASP A 449 -39.38 1.51 45.54
N PHE A 450 -40.71 1.49 45.65
CA PHE A 450 -41.48 2.50 46.37
C PHE A 450 -41.80 2.09 47.81
N ALA A 451 -41.31 0.96 48.35
CA ALA A 451 -41.55 0.54 49.73
C ALA A 451 -41.29 1.64 50.78
N ALA A 452 -40.31 2.53 50.55
CA ALA A 452 -40.00 3.66 51.44
C ALA A 452 -41.01 4.83 51.38
N ILE A 453 -41.91 4.85 50.39
CA ILE A 453 -42.88 5.93 50.17
C ILE A 453 -44.05 5.82 51.15
N ASN A 454 -44.62 4.63 51.31
CA ASN A 454 -45.77 4.35 52.17
C ASN A 454 -45.57 3.01 52.89
N GLU A 455 -45.94 2.94 54.17
CA GLU A 455 -45.79 1.75 55.04
C GLU A 455 -46.52 0.50 54.54
N HIS A 456 -47.51 0.65 53.64
CA HIS A 456 -48.29 -0.44 53.07
C HIS A 456 -47.74 -0.96 51.75
N PHE A 457 -46.70 -0.34 51.18
CA PHE A 457 -46.04 -0.83 49.97
C PHE A 457 -45.02 -1.92 50.31
N ARG A 458 -44.94 -2.95 49.46
CA ARG A 458 -44.01 -4.07 49.64
C ARG A 458 -42.88 -4.01 48.59
N PRO A 459 -41.66 -4.44 48.95
CA PRO A 459 -40.59 -4.57 47.97
C PRO A 459 -40.99 -5.49 46.81
N GLY A 460 -40.63 -5.10 45.58
CA GLY A 460 -40.91 -5.88 44.37
C GLY A 460 -42.29 -5.63 43.73
N MET A 461 -43.07 -4.67 44.23
CA MET A 461 -44.27 -4.18 43.52
C MET A 461 -43.89 -3.57 42.17
N GLN A 462 -44.62 -3.93 41.12
CA GLN A 462 -44.43 -3.41 39.76
C GLN A 462 -45.29 -2.17 39.56
N TRP A 463 -44.73 -1.12 38.97
CA TRP A 463 -45.38 0.19 38.83
C TRP A 463 -45.44 0.64 37.37
N LEU A 464 -46.54 1.29 37.02
CA LEU A 464 -46.77 2.02 35.78
C LEU A 464 -46.88 3.51 36.09
N THR A 465 -46.42 4.37 35.19
CA THR A 465 -46.62 5.82 35.26
C THR A 465 -47.33 6.36 34.04
N THR A 466 -48.25 7.31 34.26
CA THR A 466 -49.02 8.00 33.22
C THR A 466 -48.95 9.49 33.48
N ARG A 467 -49.06 10.29 32.42
CA ARG A 467 -49.18 11.74 32.52
C ARG A 467 -50.55 12.22 32.03
N PRO A 468 -51.52 12.38 32.94
CA PRO A 468 -52.87 12.79 32.58
C PRO A 468 -52.97 14.23 32.11
N SER A 469 -52.17 15.13 32.68
CA SER A 469 -52.16 16.56 32.31
C SER A 469 -50.81 17.20 32.60
N HIS A 470 -50.65 18.45 32.17
CA HIS A 470 -49.42 19.20 32.37
C HIS A 470 -49.02 19.33 33.86
N GLU A 471 -50.01 19.41 34.77
CA GLU A 471 -49.81 19.59 36.21
C GLU A 471 -49.87 18.30 37.05
N LYS A 472 -50.24 17.17 36.44
CA LYS A 472 -50.51 15.91 37.15
C LYS A 472 -49.65 14.77 36.62
N LEU A 473 -49.09 13.99 37.53
CA LEU A 473 -48.38 12.75 37.23
C LEU A 473 -48.93 11.61 38.09
N LYS A 474 -49.25 10.46 37.50
CA LYS A 474 -49.88 9.34 38.20
C LYS A 474 -49.06 8.07 38.10
N PHE A 475 -48.81 7.43 39.24
CA PHE A 475 -48.21 6.11 39.37
C PHE A 475 -49.28 5.11 39.81
N MET A 476 -49.27 3.92 39.26
CA MET A 476 -50.22 2.86 39.60
C MET A 476 -49.56 1.48 39.57
N THR A 477 -50.02 0.58 40.41
CA THR A 477 -49.48 -0.80 40.47
C THR A 477 -49.95 -1.64 39.29
N GLN A 478 -49.07 -2.41 38.67
CA GLN A 478 -49.39 -3.34 37.58
C GLN A 478 -49.89 -4.68 38.13
N GLU A 479 -50.96 -5.23 37.58
CA GLU A 479 -51.44 -6.57 37.94
C GLU A 479 -50.77 -7.65 37.06
N PRO A 480 -50.37 -8.80 37.64
CA PRO A 480 -50.37 -9.14 39.07
C PRO A 480 -49.16 -8.54 39.82
N SER A 481 -49.39 -7.97 41.01
CA SER A 481 -48.37 -7.37 41.89
C SER A 481 -48.44 -7.94 43.31
N PRO A 482 -47.32 -8.19 44.01
CA PRO A 482 -47.28 -8.79 45.36
C PRO A 482 -47.77 -7.89 46.53
N GLY A 483 -48.67 -6.93 46.29
CA GLY A 483 -49.18 -5.98 47.29
C GLY A 483 -50.53 -5.37 46.91
N PRO A 484 -51.14 -4.53 47.79
CA PRO A 484 -52.43 -3.89 47.53
C PRO A 484 -52.34 -2.95 46.32
N ARG A 485 -53.45 -2.78 45.60
CA ARG A 485 -53.53 -1.77 44.54
C ARG A 485 -53.25 -0.40 45.11
N ALA A 486 -52.34 0.31 44.47
CA ALA A 486 -51.93 1.63 44.90
C ALA A 486 -51.89 2.60 43.73
N HIS A 487 -52.30 3.83 44.01
CA HIS A 487 -52.19 4.97 43.10
C HIS A 487 -51.47 6.10 43.81
N ILE A 488 -50.50 6.73 43.14
CA ILE A 488 -49.83 7.94 43.63
C ILE A 488 -50.06 9.03 42.59
N GLU A 489 -50.71 10.13 42.97
CA GLU A 489 -50.97 11.27 42.10
C GLU A 489 -50.20 12.48 42.61
N ILE A 490 -49.16 12.89 41.87
CA ILE A 490 -48.48 14.17 42.08
C ILE A 490 -49.34 15.28 41.47
N VAL A 491 -49.59 16.33 42.25
CA VAL A 491 -50.29 17.55 41.84
C VAL A 491 -49.32 18.72 41.93
N ASN A 492 -49.48 19.72 41.05
CA ASN A 492 -48.60 20.88 40.90
C ASN A 492 -47.16 20.48 40.54
N TYR A 493 -47.00 19.52 39.62
CA TYR A 493 -45.70 18.94 39.24
C TYR A 493 -44.60 20.00 38.95
N HIS A 494 -44.97 21.13 38.32
CA HIS A 494 -44.05 22.19 37.90
C HIS A 494 -43.88 23.34 38.90
N ASN A 495 -44.57 23.32 40.04
CA ASN A 495 -44.41 24.33 41.09
C ASN A 495 -43.77 23.67 42.33
N PRO A 496 -42.44 23.77 42.52
CA PRO A 496 -41.72 23.09 43.58
C PRO A 496 -42.20 23.44 44.99
N GLU A 497 -42.70 24.67 45.19
CA GLU A 497 -43.14 25.18 46.49
C GLU A 497 -44.55 24.69 46.88
N ALA A 498 -45.38 24.31 45.90
CA ALA A 498 -46.76 23.86 46.10
C ALA A 498 -46.99 22.37 45.78
N ARG A 499 -45.90 21.60 45.60
CA ARG A 499 -45.93 20.22 45.11
C ARG A 499 -46.31 19.23 46.21
N SER A 500 -47.26 18.35 45.91
CA SER A 500 -47.65 17.27 46.81
C SER A 500 -48.05 16.01 46.04
N ALA A 501 -47.91 14.85 46.66
CA ALA A 501 -48.34 13.57 46.10
C ALA A 501 -49.41 12.91 46.98
N LYS A 502 -50.58 12.65 46.41
CA LYS A 502 -51.66 11.91 47.07
C LYS A 502 -51.53 10.43 46.77
N VAL A 503 -51.30 9.62 47.79
CA VAL A 503 -51.35 8.16 47.72
C VAL A 503 -52.76 7.69 48.05
N SER A 504 -53.31 6.82 47.22
CA SER A 504 -54.59 6.14 47.43
C SER A 504 -54.38 4.63 47.34
N LEU A 505 -54.93 3.90 48.31
CA LEU A 505 -54.94 2.44 48.39
C LEU A 505 -56.40 1.98 48.33
N PRO A 506 -56.96 1.72 47.14
CA PRO A 506 -58.39 1.41 46.98
C PRO A 506 -58.82 0.17 47.77
N ASP A 507 -57.98 -0.87 47.78
CA ASP A 507 -58.28 -2.14 48.48
C ASP A 507 -58.36 -1.98 50.01
N MET A 508 -57.84 -0.87 50.55
CA MET A 508 -57.82 -0.57 51.98
C MET A 508 -58.62 0.69 52.36
N ASN A 509 -59.21 1.38 51.37
CA ASN A 509 -59.88 2.68 51.49
C ASN A 509 -59.04 3.72 52.28
N LYS A 510 -57.72 3.71 52.10
CA LYS A 510 -56.79 4.64 52.76
C LYS A 510 -56.24 5.66 51.77
N THR A 511 -56.07 6.90 52.23
CA THR A 511 -55.38 7.95 51.48
C THR A 511 -54.36 8.66 52.36
N SER A 512 -53.19 8.98 51.83
CA SER A 512 -52.16 9.76 52.53
C SER A 512 -51.52 10.79 51.59
N THR A 513 -51.07 11.91 52.12
CA THR A 513 -50.39 12.95 51.34
C THR A 513 -48.90 12.96 51.67
N ILE A 514 -48.06 13.00 50.64
CA ILE A 514 -46.61 13.14 50.75
C ILE A 514 -46.24 14.57 50.37
N THR A 515 -45.59 15.26 51.31
CA THR A 515 -45.00 16.60 51.12
C THR A 515 -43.48 16.58 51.32
N ALA A 516 -42.91 15.45 51.75
CA ALA A 516 -41.48 15.33 52.02
C ALA A 516 -40.66 15.43 50.71
N PRO A 517 -39.74 16.41 50.58
CA PRO A 517 -39.00 16.65 49.34
C PRO A 517 -38.21 15.42 48.86
N LYS A 518 -37.60 14.67 49.78
CA LYS A 518 -36.82 13.46 49.47
C LYS A 518 -37.67 12.37 48.81
N LYS A 519 -38.94 12.22 49.20
CA LYS A 519 -39.87 11.22 48.61
C LYS A 519 -40.42 11.70 47.26
N LEU A 520 -40.68 13.00 47.11
CA LEU A 520 -41.11 13.59 45.84
C LEU A 520 -40.02 13.52 44.77
N ASN A 521 -38.77 13.86 45.12
CA ASN A 521 -37.63 13.75 44.19
C ASN A 521 -37.37 12.30 43.74
N MET A 522 -37.67 11.32 44.59
CA MET A 522 -37.56 9.90 44.24
C MET A 522 -38.58 9.49 43.16
N LEU A 523 -39.81 10.00 43.26
CA LEU A 523 -40.85 9.77 42.23
C LEU A 523 -40.47 10.45 40.91
N ASP A 524 -39.87 11.63 40.95
CA ASP A 524 -39.41 12.34 39.74
C ASP A 524 -38.26 11.62 39.04
N ALA A 525 -37.29 11.14 39.82
CA ALA A 525 -36.18 10.35 39.30
C ALA A 525 -36.68 9.04 38.68
N ALA A 526 -37.67 8.38 39.30
CA ALA A 526 -38.32 7.20 38.75
C ALA A 526 -39.06 7.50 37.43
N TYR A 527 -39.77 8.62 37.36
CA TYR A 527 -40.44 9.07 36.14
C TYR A 527 -39.45 9.37 35.01
N ALA A 528 -38.41 10.17 35.27
CA ALA A 528 -37.37 10.50 34.29
C ALA A 528 -36.58 9.25 33.82
N SER A 529 -36.38 8.28 34.72
CA SER A 529 -35.78 6.98 34.38
C SER A 529 -36.68 6.15 33.48
N SER A 530 -38.00 6.17 33.71
CA SER A 530 -38.98 5.42 32.90
C SER A 530 -39.10 5.96 31.47
N ILE A 531 -39.07 7.28 31.28
CA ILE A 531 -39.08 7.90 29.94
C ILE A 531 -37.82 7.54 29.17
N ARG A 532 -36.64 7.64 29.81
CA ARG A 532 -35.37 7.19 29.22
C ARG A 532 -35.41 5.70 28.84
N SER A 533 -36.00 4.85 29.67
CA SER A 533 -36.18 3.44 29.35
C SER A 533 -37.05 3.24 28.11
N VAL A 534 -38.15 3.98 27.96
CA VAL A 534 -39.04 3.88 26.78
C VAL A 534 -38.39 4.39 25.51
N LEU A 535 -37.68 5.53 25.57
CA LEU A 535 -36.94 6.07 24.44
C LEU A 535 -35.90 5.07 23.90
N THR A 536 -35.29 4.31 24.81
CA THR A 536 -34.23 3.35 24.47
C THR A 536 -34.76 1.97 24.04
N THR A 537 -35.80 1.46 24.68
CA THR A 537 -36.32 0.09 24.47
C THR A 537 -37.45 0.02 23.46
N THR A 538 -38.39 0.96 23.49
CA THR A 538 -39.63 0.93 22.70
C THR A 538 -39.52 1.79 21.45
N LEU A 539 -38.94 2.99 21.57
CA LEU A 539 -38.77 3.92 20.45
C LEU A 539 -37.42 3.77 19.72
N GLY A 540 -36.52 2.91 20.22
CA GLY A 540 -35.28 2.53 19.54
C GLY A 540 -34.21 3.63 19.39
N LEU A 541 -34.39 4.80 20.01
CA LEU A 541 -33.56 5.99 19.78
C LEU A 541 -32.10 5.84 20.26
N ASN A 542 -31.80 4.88 21.15
CA ASN A 542 -30.42 4.55 21.52
C ASN A 542 -29.67 3.78 20.42
N LYS A 543 -30.38 3.08 19.54
CA LYS A 543 -29.79 2.33 18.42
C LYS A 543 -29.55 3.22 17.21
N VAL A 544 -30.33 4.28 17.05
CA VAL A 544 -30.21 5.27 15.96
C VAL A 544 -28.90 6.05 16.05
N LEU A 545 -28.38 6.34 17.26
CA LEU A 545 -27.10 7.04 17.44
C LEU A 545 -25.86 6.14 17.58
N LEU A 546 -26.03 4.81 17.70
CA LEU A 546 -24.94 3.84 17.57
C LEU A 546 -24.47 3.69 16.11
N VAL A 547 -25.23 4.22 15.15
CA VAL A 547 -24.79 4.42 13.76
C VAL A 547 -24.02 5.72 13.65
N ALA A 548 -22.88 5.78 14.33
CA ALA A 548 -21.86 6.73 13.96
C ALA A 548 -20.49 6.06 13.95
N HIS A 549 -20.16 5.17 14.89
CA HIS A 549 -18.84 4.52 14.91
C HIS A 549 -18.86 3.10 14.36
N ASN A 550 -18.66 3.01 13.06
CA ASN A 550 -18.27 1.83 12.29
C ASN A 550 -19.36 0.84 11.85
N MET A 551 -19.29 0.46 10.57
CA MET A 551 -20.24 -0.45 9.91
C MET A 551 -20.21 -1.86 10.51
N GLN A 552 -21.14 -2.13 11.42
CA GLN A 552 -21.98 -3.34 11.57
C GLN A 552 -22.53 -3.37 12.99
N VAL A 553 -23.86 -3.43 13.13
CA VAL A 553 -24.53 -3.80 14.38
C VAL A 553 -25.46 -4.95 14.06
N THR A 554 -25.06 -6.16 14.43
CA THR A 554 -25.95 -7.33 14.52
C THR A 554 -26.89 -7.12 15.70
N ILE A 555 -28.19 -7.10 15.46
CA ILE A 555 -29.18 -7.24 16.53
C ILE A 555 -29.57 -8.72 16.57
N LEU A 556 -29.05 -9.44 17.56
CA LEU A 556 -29.66 -10.69 18.02
C LEU A 556 -31.08 -10.34 18.51
N GLN A 557 -32.10 -10.69 17.73
CA GLN A 557 -33.45 -10.81 18.27
C GLN A 557 -33.59 -12.21 18.86
N ASP A 558 -33.46 -12.33 20.17
CA ASP A 558 -34.23 -13.35 20.89
C ASP A 558 -35.71 -12.99 20.68
N ARG A 559 -36.34 -13.59 19.67
CA ARG A 559 -37.80 -13.65 19.63
C ARG A 559 -38.20 -14.82 20.52
N PRO A 560 -39.07 -14.63 21.53
CA PRO A 560 -39.74 -15.76 22.12
C PRO A 560 -40.50 -16.50 21.01
N SER A 561 -40.24 -17.79 20.93
CA SER A 561 -40.86 -18.73 20.00
C SER A 561 -42.38 -18.69 20.15
N CYS A 562 -43.06 -17.93 19.30
CA CYS A 562 -44.45 -18.21 18.94
C CYS A 562 -44.39 -19.07 17.67
N ARG A 563 -44.25 -20.38 17.86
CA ARG A 563 -44.46 -21.37 16.80
C ARG A 563 -45.95 -21.62 16.69
N GLU A 564 -46.59 -21.03 15.67
CA GLU A 564 -47.68 -21.68 14.96
C GLU A 564 -47.55 -21.39 13.46
N ASN A 565 -47.23 -22.45 12.71
CA ASN A 565 -47.39 -22.74 11.27
C ASN A 565 -47.24 -21.59 10.24
N GLY A 566 -46.15 -21.66 9.47
CA GLY A 566 -45.97 -20.94 8.20
C GLY A 566 -44.85 -19.88 8.16
N GLY A 567 -43.94 -19.89 9.14
CA GLY A 567 -42.87 -18.89 9.24
C GLY A 567 -41.67 -19.15 8.31
N ARG A 568 -40.97 -18.06 7.99
CA ARG A 568 -39.70 -18.00 7.26
C ARG A 568 -38.70 -19.07 7.70
N HIS A 569 -37.95 -19.63 6.75
CA HIS A 569 -36.83 -20.52 7.03
C HIS A 569 -35.72 -19.80 7.81
N ASP A 570 -34.96 -20.56 8.60
CA ASP A 570 -33.76 -20.04 9.23
C ASP A 570 -32.66 -19.74 8.19
N ASP A 571 -31.71 -18.91 8.60
CA ASP A 571 -30.68 -18.40 7.68
C ASP A 571 -29.73 -19.49 7.18
N ASP A 572 -29.45 -20.53 7.99
CA ASP A 572 -28.59 -21.65 7.62
C ASP A 572 -29.28 -22.57 6.60
N MET A 573 -30.58 -22.83 6.77
CA MET A 573 -31.41 -23.56 5.81
C MET A 573 -31.54 -22.79 4.51
N LEU A 574 -31.70 -21.46 4.58
CA LEU A 574 -31.74 -20.61 3.39
C LEU A 574 -30.43 -20.70 2.62
N ILE A 575 -29.27 -20.48 3.26
CA ILE A 575 -27.98 -20.51 2.55
C ILE A 575 -27.65 -21.90 2.00
N GLU A 576 -28.04 -22.98 2.68
CA GLU A 576 -27.87 -24.35 2.16
C GLU A 576 -28.79 -24.62 0.95
N ALA A 577 -30.05 -24.18 1.00
CA ALA A 577 -30.96 -24.28 -0.15
C ALA A 577 -30.42 -23.47 -1.35
N LEU A 578 -29.88 -22.29 -1.10
CA LEU A 578 -29.18 -21.44 -2.06
C LEU A 578 -28.00 -22.16 -2.72
N LEU A 579 -27.12 -22.78 -1.92
CA LEU A 579 -25.95 -23.50 -2.43
C LEU A 579 -26.29 -24.82 -3.12
N CYS A 580 -27.36 -25.49 -2.71
CA CYS A 580 -27.88 -26.67 -3.40
C CYS A 580 -28.47 -26.30 -4.77
N THR A 581 -29.15 -25.17 -4.85
CA THR A 581 -29.76 -24.69 -6.11
C THR A 581 -28.71 -24.11 -7.06
N TYR A 582 -27.68 -23.44 -6.53
CA TYR A 582 -26.60 -22.81 -7.30
C TYR A 582 -25.24 -23.36 -6.87
N PRO A 583 -24.93 -24.64 -7.18
CA PRO A 583 -23.67 -25.26 -6.78
C PRO A 583 -22.44 -24.55 -7.38
N GLU A 584 -22.62 -23.86 -8.51
CA GLU A 584 -21.57 -23.06 -9.16
C GLU A 584 -21.06 -21.92 -8.28
N ILE A 585 -21.87 -21.40 -7.35
CA ILE A 585 -21.40 -20.40 -6.37
C ILE A 585 -20.30 -21.02 -5.51
N LYS A 586 -20.53 -22.23 -4.97
CA LYS A 586 -19.51 -22.94 -4.20
C LYS A 586 -18.34 -23.38 -5.07
N ARG A 587 -18.52 -23.62 -6.36
CA ARG A 587 -17.42 -24.01 -7.25
C ARG A 587 -16.51 -22.84 -7.61
N ARG A 588 -17.09 -21.65 -7.82
CA ARG A 588 -16.41 -20.49 -8.41
C ARG A 588 -16.05 -19.39 -7.43
N TRP A 589 -16.45 -19.51 -6.17
CA TRP A 589 -16.14 -18.52 -5.16
C TRP A 589 -15.30 -19.13 -4.04
N ARG A 590 -14.29 -18.41 -3.58
CA ARG A 590 -13.46 -18.77 -2.43
C ARG A 590 -13.17 -17.56 -1.57
N PHE A 591 -13.10 -17.74 -0.27
CA PHE A 591 -12.73 -16.69 0.67
C PHE A 591 -11.50 -17.11 1.46
N SER A 592 -10.41 -16.37 1.29
CA SER A 592 -9.14 -16.55 2.00
C SER A 592 -8.99 -15.43 3.04
N PRO A 593 -9.05 -15.73 4.35
CA PRO A 593 -8.93 -14.73 5.40
C PRO A 593 -7.52 -14.16 5.50
N ASP A 594 -6.52 -14.87 4.97
CA ASP A 594 -5.09 -14.53 5.06
C ASP A 594 -4.67 -13.44 4.05
N VAL A 595 -5.59 -12.98 3.18
CA VAL A 595 -5.31 -12.01 2.10
C VAL A 595 -6.23 -10.79 2.20
N THR A 596 -6.26 -10.15 3.37
CA THR A 596 -7.04 -8.91 3.56
C THR A 596 -6.21 -7.68 3.20
N SER A 597 -6.72 -6.85 2.30
CA SER A 597 -6.20 -5.49 2.09
C SER A 597 -7.34 -4.48 2.20
N ALA A 598 -7.02 -3.19 2.36
CA ALA A 598 -8.01 -2.15 2.62
C ALA A 598 -9.18 -2.06 1.61
N ASN A 599 -9.03 -2.66 0.42
CA ASN A 599 -9.98 -2.63 -0.70
C ASN A 599 -10.49 -4.02 -1.12
N TYR A 600 -9.99 -5.12 -0.55
CA TYR A 600 -10.39 -6.48 -0.94
C TYR A 600 -10.56 -7.37 0.30
N ASN A 601 -11.73 -7.97 0.45
CA ASN A 601 -12.03 -8.88 1.56
C ASN A 601 -11.45 -10.28 1.39
N GLY A 602 -10.39 -10.48 0.57
CA GLY A 602 -9.84 -11.83 0.36
C GLY A 602 -10.78 -12.80 -0.37
N ILE A 603 -11.78 -12.29 -1.09
CA ILE A 603 -12.67 -13.10 -1.94
C ILE A 603 -12.04 -13.26 -3.32
N PHE A 604 -12.07 -14.49 -3.81
CA PHE A 604 -11.65 -14.90 -5.14
C PHE A 604 -12.87 -15.42 -5.91
N HIS A 605 -12.94 -15.03 -7.18
CA HIS A 605 -13.96 -15.47 -8.12
C HIS A 605 -13.30 -16.14 -9.31
N CYS A 606 -13.86 -17.26 -9.76
CA CYS A 606 -13.48 -17.96 -10.96
C CYS A 606 -14.41 -17.54 -12.09
N ASP A 607 -13.90 -16.73 -13.01
CA ASP A 607 -14.67 -16.19 -14.13
C ASP A 607 -15.39 -17.34 -14.89
N PRO A 608 -16.71 -17.23 -15.14
CA PRO A 608 -17.50 -18.31 -15.75
C PRO A 608 -17.15 -18.59 -17.21
N VAL A 609 -16.52 -17.64 -17.91
CA VAL A 609 -16.13 -17.73 -19.32
C VAL A 609 -14.71 -18.27 -19.44
N THR A 610 -13.77 -17.72 -18.67
CA THR A 610 -12.34 -18.05 -18.80
C THR A 610 -11.87 -19.12 -17.80
N ASN A 611 -12.63 -19.38 -16.73
CA ASN A 611 -12.24 -20.23 -15.61
C ASN A 611 -10.94 -19.80 -14.91
N VAL A 612 -10.56 -18.53 -15.04
CA VAL A 612 -9.42 -17.93 -14.33
C VAL A 612 -9.89 -17.36 -12.99
N TRP A 613 -9.11 -17.61 -11.94
CA TRP A 613 -9.34 -17.07 -10.60
C TRP A 613 -8.77 -15.67 -10.46
N THR A 614 -9.62 -14.72 -10.11
CA THR A 614 -9.27 -13.32 -9.85
C THR A 614 -9.65 -12.94 -8.44
N LYS A 615 -8.88 -12.01 -7.85
CA LYS A 615 -9.24 -11.42 -6.56
C LYS A 615 -10.24 -10.31 -6.80
N GLU A 616 -11.44 -10.44 -6.26
CA GLU A 616 -12.54 -9.52 -6.56
C GLU A 616 -12.72 -8.44 -5.51
N HIS A 617 -13.05 -7.24 -6.00
CA HIS A 617 -13.42 -6.12 -5.15
C HIS A 617 -14.80 -6.38 -4.52
N ASN A 618 -14.99 -5.90 -3.29
CA ASN A 618 -16.21 -6.14 -2.52
C ASN A 618 -17.49 -5.76 -3.30
N ALA A 619 -17.46 -4.64 -4.03
CA ALA A 619 -18.58 -4.17 -4.84
C ALA A 619 -19.02 -5.16 -5.93
N TYR A 620 -18.08 -5.85 -6.60
CA TYR A 620 -18.40 -6.85 -7.62
C TYR A 620 -19.11 -8.06 -6.99
N VAL A 621 -18.59 -8.54 -5.86
CA VAL A 621 -19.20 -9.63 -5.09
C VAL A 621 -20.63 -9.28 -4.67
N GLU A 622 -20.85 -8.05 -4.21
CA GLU A 622 -22.16 -7.58 -3.80
C GLU A 622 -23.18 -7.59 -4.95
N GLU A 623 -22.75 -7.21 -6.14
CA GLU A 623 -23.57 -7.18 -7.36
C GLU A 623 -23.91 -8.59 -7.85
N GLU A 624 -22.92 -9.50 -7.94
CA GLU A 624 -23.14 -10.87 -8.39
C GLU A 624 -24.06 -11.66 -7.46
N LEU A 625 -23.92 -11.46 -6.14
CA LEU A 625 -24.84 -12.07 -5.18
C LEU A 625 -26.24 -11.48 -5.28
N ALA A 626 -26.37 -10.16 -5.46
CA ALA A 626 -27.68 -9.54 -5.68
C ALA A 626 -28.35 -10.06 -6.95
N LYS A 627 -27.60 -10.30 -8.05
CA LYS A 627 -28.09 -10.94 -9.27
C LYS A 627 -28.56 -12.37 -9.01
N ALA A 628 -27.77 -13.19 -8.31
CA ALA A 628 -28.13 -14.55 -7.95
C ALA A 628 -29.43 -14.61 -7.12
N PHE A 629 -29.56 -13.75 -6.09
CA PHE A 629 -30.77 -13.64 -5.28
C PHE A 629 -31.99 -13.18 -6.10
N LYS A 630 -31.80 -12.22 -7.00
CA LYS A 630 -32.88 -11.72 -7.87
C LYS A 630 -33.37 -12.79 -8.84
N GLU A 631 -32.46 -13.57 -9.42
CA GLU A 631 -32.81 -14.68 -10.30
C GLU A 631 -33.52 -15.81 -9.53
N MET A 632 -33.09 -16.08 -8.30
CA MET A 632 -33.78 -17.04 -7.41
C MET A 632 -35.21 -16.68 -7.10
N THR A 633 -35.47 -15.38 -6.87
CA THR A 633 -36.84 -14.90 -6.65
C THR A 633 -37.74 -14.99 -7.89
N ARG A 634 -37.16 -15.20 -9.09
CA ARG A 634 -37.89 -15.39 -10.35
C ARG A 634 -38.16 -16.87 -10.67
N VAL A 635 -37.20 -17.77 -10.41
CA VAL A 635 -37.28 -19.19 -10.82
C VAL A 635 -38.20 -20.03 -9.90
N HIS A 636 -38.41 -19.66 -8.64
CA HIS A 636 -39.20 -20.42 -7.65
C HIS A 636 -40.72 -20.12 -7.68
N ALA A 637 -41.28 -19.81 -8.85
CA ALA A 637 -42.73 -19.76 -9.07
C ALA A 637 -43.32 -21.12 -9.55
N GLY A 638 -42.57 -22.22 -9.39
CA GLY A 638 -42.95 -23.57 -9.81
C GLY A 638 -43.18 -24.56 -8.65
N PRO A 639 -43.82 -25.72 -8.90
CA PRO A 639 -44.48 -26.57 -7.89
C PRO A 639 -43.57 -27.33 -6.91
N GLN A 640 -42.25 -27.15 -6.98
CA GLN A 640 -41.25 -27.72 -6.07
C GLN A 640 -40.42 -26.62 -5.38
N GLY A 641 -41.06 -25.48 -5.08
CA GLY A 641 -40.39 -24.32 -4.50
C GLY A 641 -40.29 -24.37 -2.97
N ASP A 642 -39.09 -24.70 -2.46
CA ASP A 642 -38.76 -24.75 -1.03
C ASP A 642 -38.65 -23.37 -0.35
N LEU A 643 -38.84 -22.26 -1.08
CA LEU A 643 -38.77 -20.91 -0.53
C LEU A 643 -40.18 -20.31 -0.33
N THR A 644 -40.47 -19.92 0.91
CA THR A 644 -41.70 -19.24 1.30
C THR A 644 -41.77 -17.80 0.75
N VAL A 645 -42.94 -17.18 0.82
CA VAL A 645 -43.13 -15.76 0.47
C VAL A 645 -42.26 -14.86 1.36
N ASP A 646 -42.12 -15.21 2.63
CA ASP A 646 -41.34 -14.45 3.60
C ASP A 646 -39.83 -14.62 3.39
N ASP A 647 -39.38 -15.77 2.89
CA ASP A 647 -37.98 -15.97 2.46
C ASP A 647 -37.64 -15.03 1.30
N ARG A 648 -38.52 -14.95 0.28
CA ARG A 648 -38.31 -14.06 -0.86
C ARG A 648 -38.23 -12.59 -0.44
N LYS A 649 -39.14 -12.15 0.43
CA LYS A 649 -39.12 -10.78 0.99
C LYS A 649 -37.85 -10.53 1.80
N TYR A 650 -37.38 -11.50 2.57
CA TYR A 650 -36.15 -11.37 3.34
C TYR A 650 -34.90 -11.30 2.46
N LEU A 651 -34.75 -12.18 1.47
CA LEU A 651 -33.61 -12.19 0.55
C LEU A 651 -33.52 -10.89 -0.27
N GLN A 652 -34.66 -10.26 -0.57
CA GLN A 652 -34.74 -8.95 -1.23
C GLN A 652 -34.54 -7.76 -0.28
N SER A 653 -34.62 -7.99 1.04
CA SER A 653 -34.36 -6.95 2.04
C SER A 653 -32.86 -6.68 2.18
N ARG A 654 -32.50 -5.42 2.49
CA ARG A 654 -31.10 -5.03 2.74
C ARG A 654 -30.45 -5.87 3.85
N HIS A 655 -31.21 -6.19 4.89
CA HIS A 655 -30.74 -7.00 6.01
C HIS A 655 -30.48 -8.45 5.59
N GLY A 656 -31.44 -9.09 4.93
CA GLY A 656 -31.28 -10.49 4.53
C GLY A 656 -30.21 -10.69 3.47
N SER A 657 -30.10 -9.78 2.50
CA SER A 657 -28.97 -9.81 1.58
C SER A 657 -27.62 -9.68 2.30
N THR A 658 -27.52 -8.86 3.34
CA THR A 658 -26.27 -8.69 4.12
C THR A 658 -25.92 -9.96 4.93
N GLU A 659 -26.89 -10.56 5.61
CA GLU A 659 -26.67 -11.79 6.39
C GLU A 659 -26.33 -12.98 5.50
N MET A 660 -27.02 -13.15 4.37
CA MET A 660 -26.70 -14.23 3.43
C MET A 660 -25.30 -14.07 2.82
N ARG A 661 -24.80 -12.85 2.63
CA ARG A 661 -23.41 -12.60 2.23
C ARG A 661 -22.42 -13.09 3.28
N LEU A 662 -22.65 -12.78 4.56
CA LEU A 662 -21.81 -13.26 5.65
C LEU A 662 -21.82 -14.79 5.76
N MET A 663 -23.00 -15.39 5.60
CA MET A 663 -23.15 -16.84 5.58
C MET A 663 -22.45 -17.47 4.39
N LEU A 664 -22.55 -16.88 3.19
CA LEU A 664 -21.85 -17.38 2.02
C LEU A 664 -20.34 -17.38 2.22
N VAL A 665 -19.77 -16.28 2.73
CA VAL A 665 -18.34 -16.16 3.04
C VAL A 665 -17.87 -17.29 3.96
N ARG A 666 -18.69 -17.69 4.94
CA ARG A 666 -18.40 -18.85 5.80
C ARG A 666 -18.43 -20.18 5.03
N LYS A 667 -19.34 -20.33 4.07
CA LYS A 667 -19.50 -21.58 3.28
C LYS A 667 -18.47 -21.73 2.17
N VAL A 668 -17.89 -20.63 1.69
CA VAL A 668 -16.80 -20.63 0.69
C VAL A 668 -15.42 -20.34 1.30
N LEU A 669 -15.31 -20.38 2.63
CA LEU A 669 -14.07 -20.20 3.37
C LEU A 669 -13.07 -21.29 2.99
N GLU A 670 -11.90 -20.88 2.51
CA GLU A 670 -10.75 -21.74 2.26
C GLU A 670 -9.48 -21.00 2.67
N LYS A 671 -8.89 -21.43 3.79
CA LYS A 671 -7.64 -20.86 4.30
C LYS A 671 -6.49 -21.10 3.31
N SER A 672 -5.58 -20.13 3.20
CA SER A 672 -4.44 -20.17 2.28
C SER A 672 -4.82 -20.44 0.82
N PHE A 673 -6.02 -20.06 0.36
CA PHE A 673 -6.45 -20.32 -1.02
C PHE A 673 -5.50 -19.68 -2.05
N SER A 674 -4.98 -18.48 -1.77
CA SER A 674 -4.01 -17.80 -2.65
C SER A 674 -2.68 -18.53 -2.82
N GLU A 675 -2.36 -19.47 -1.92
CA GLU A 675 -1.16 -20.31 -2.05
C GLU A 675 -1.38 -21.45 -3.04
N LYS A 676 -2.63 -21.93 -3.18
CA LYS A 676 -3.05 -22.99 -4.10
C LYS A 676 -3.13 -22.54 -5.57
N LEU A 677 -3.23 -21.23 -5.79
CA LEU A 677 -3.28 -20.66 -7.13
C LEU A 677 -1.92 -20.80 -7.83
N ASP A 678 -1.97 -21.19 -9.10
CA ASP A 678 -0.80 -21.36 -9.98
C ASP A 678 0.24 -22.39 -9.47
N GLU A 679 -0.18 -23.36 -8.64
CA GLU A 679 0.72 -24.42 -8.14
C GLU A 679 1.15 -25.42 -9.22
N ASN A 680 0.32 -25.63 -10.25
CA ASN A 680 0.65 -26.54 -11.34
C ASN A 680 1.71 -25.92 -12.26
N LEU A 681 2.97 -26.33 -12.04
CA LEU A 681 4.11 -25.84 -12.81
C LEU A 681 4.16 -26.36 -14.25
N ASP A 682 3.34 -27.35 -14.61
CA ASP A 682 3.40 -27.99 -15.93
C ASP A 682 2.41 -27.43 -16.95
N VAL A 683 1.77 -26.30 -16.62
CA VAL A 683 0.86 -25.62 -17.53
C VAL A 683 1.37 -24.23 -17.91
N PHE A 684 1.09 -23.84 -19.16
CA PHE A 684 1.25 -22.48 -19.64
C PHE A 684 -0.11 -21.97 -20.11
N VAL A 685 -0.63 -20.92 -19.46
CA VAL A 685 -2.02 -20.51 -19.64
C VAL A 685 -2.11 -19.27 -20.51
N VAL A 686 -3.08 -19.25 -21.41
CA VAL A 686 -3.44 -18.14 -22.30
C VAL A 686 -4.91 -17.81 -22.09
N ARG A 687 -5.42 -16.72 -22.67
CA ARG A 687 -6.76 -16.20 -22.33
C ARG A 687 -7.90 -17.21 -22.58
N ASN A 688 -7.79 -18.04 -23.62
CA ASN A 688 -8.84 -18.98 -24.03
C ASN A 688 -8.52 -20.47 -23.78
N GLY A 689 -7.48 -20.77 -23.00
CA GLY A 689 -7.08 -22.16 -22.75
C GLY A 689 -5.70 -22.28 -22.11
N LEU A 690 -5.22 -23.51 -21.95
CA LEU A 690 -3.89 -23.80 -21.44
C LEU A 690 -3.19 -24.86 -22.27
N PHE A 691 -1.86 -24.76 -22.31
CA PHE A 691 -0.97 -25.80 -22.82
C PHE A 691 -0.51 -26.65 -21.65
N ASP A 692 -0.82 -27.94 -21.70
CA ASP A 692 -0.32 -28.93 -20.77
C ASP A 692 1.02 -29.47 -21.29
N MET A 693 2.11 -29.21 -20.58
CA MET A 693 3.46 -29.59 -21.00
C MET A 693 3.76 -31.08 -20.77
N ARG A 694 2.97 -31.78 -19.94
CA ARG A 694 3.10 -33.23 -19.74
C ARG A 694 2.44 -33.98 -20.88
N GLU A 695 1.19 -33.65 -21.15
CA GLU A 695 0.39 -34.29 -22.20
C GLU A 695 0.69 -33.71 -23.60
N LYS A 696 1.38 -32.56 -23.66
CA LYS A 696 1.70 -31.80 -24.87
C LYS A 696 0.46 -31.42 -25.70
N VAL A 697 -0.61 -31.03 -25.03
CA VAL A 697 -1.89 -30.66 -25.65
C VAL A 697 -2.38 -29.30 -25.19
N PHE A 698 -3.07 -28.60 -26.10
CA PHE A 698 -3.87 -27.43 -25.75
C PHE A 698 -5.29 -27.86 -25.36
N ARG A 699 -5.78 -27.40 -24.21
CA ARG A 699 -7.14 -27.67 -23.74
C ARG A 699 -7.76 -26.46 -23.06
N GLN A 700 -9.07 -26.48 -22.88
CA GLN A 700 -9.79 -25.48 -22.11
C GLN A 700 -9.39 -25.52 -20.63
N ILE A 701 -9.40 -24.34 -20.01
CA ILE A 701 -9.17 -24.19 -18.57
C ILE A 701 -10.41 -24.71 -17.84
N VAL A 702 -10.21 -25.50 -16.79
CA VAL A 702 -11.28 -25.88 -15.86
C VAL A 702 -11.02 -25.21 -14.50
N PRO A 703 -12.06 -24.90 -13.71
CA PRO A 703 -11.88 -24.26 -12.39
C PRO A 703 -10.90 -25.00 -11.47
N GLU A 704 -10.82 -26.32 -11.62
CA GLU A 704 -9.93 -27.21 -10.87
C GLU A 704 -8.44 -27.02 -11.21
N ASP A 705 -8.10 -26.34 -12.32
CA ASP A 705 -6.72 -26.00 -12.68
C ASP A 705 -6.12 -24.92 -11.77
N MET A 706 -6.95 -24.22 -10.97
CA MET A 706 -6.53 -23.21 -9.98
C MET A 706 -5.62 -22.12 -10.57
N VAL A 707 -5.89 -21.69 -11.80
CA VAL A 707 -5.08 -20.69 -12.50
C VAL A 707 -5.49 -19.28 -12.11
N SER A 708 -4.52 -18.42 -11.82
CA SER A 708 -4.71 -16.97 -11.69
C SER A 708 -3.82 -16.14 -12.61
N THR A 709 -2.74 -16.72 -13.15
CA THR A 709 -1.81 -16.06 -14.07
C THR A 709 -1.96 -16.63 -15.48
N HIS A 710 -2.11 -15.78 -16.50
CA HIS A 710 -2.15 -16.19 -17.91
C HIS A 710 -1.50 -15.14 -18.82
N ALA A 711 -1.08 -15.53 -20.02
CA ALA A 711 -0.67 -14.59 -21.06
C ALA A 711 -1.88 -13.93 -21.74
N ASP A 712 -1.72 -12.70 -22.21
CA ASP A 712 -2.83 -11.85 -22.69
C ASP A 712 -3.12 -12.01 -24.20
N TRP A 713 -3.21 -13.25 -24.68
CA TRP A 713 -3.52 -13.58 -26.07
C TRP A 713 -4.33 -14.89 -26.15
N ASP A 714 -4.96 -15.12 -27.31
CA ASP A 714 -5.82 -16.28 -27.56
C ASP A 714 -5.13 -17.25 -28.54
N TYR A 715 -5.14 -18.54 -28.24
CA TYR A 715 -4.66 -19.57 -29.15
C TYR A 715 -5.71 -19.92 -30.20
N ASP A 716 -5.34 -19.81 -31.47
CA ASP A 716 -6.12 -20.25 -32.62
C ASP A 716 -5.24 -21.12 -33.52
N LYS A 717 -5.62 -22.39 -33.65
CA LYS A 717 -4.88 -23.39 -34.45
C LYS A 717 -4.88 -23.07 -35.95
N GLY A 718 -5.94 -22.48 -36.48
CA GLY A 718 -6.04 -22.07 -37.88
C GLY A 718 -5.13 -20.87 -38.17
N LEU A 719 -5.13 -19.88 -37.29
CA LEU A 719 -4.23 -18.73 -37.37
C LEU A 719 -2.77 -19.16 -37.20
N ALA A 720 -2.48 -20.06 -36.25
CA ALA A 720 -1.16 -20.64 -36.05
C ALA A 720 -0.62 -21.26 -37.35
N SER A 721 -1.43 -22.12 -37.98
CA SER A 721 -1.07 -22.78 -39.25
C SER A 721 -0.87 -21.77 -40.39
N SER A 722 -1.74 -20.76 -40.49
CA SER A 722 -1.66 -19.74 -41.54
C SER A 722 -0.45 -18.81 -41.41
N LYS A 723 -0.05 -18.49 -40.17
CA LYS A 723 1.02 -17.51 -39.88
C LYS A 723 2.38 -18.15 -39.65
N ARG A 724 2.43 -19.47 -39.49
CA ARG A 724 3.66 -20.25 -39.32
C ARG A 724 4.75 -19.92 -40.36
N PRO A 725 4.50 -19.84 -41.67
CA PRO A 725 5.55 -19.55 -42.65
C PRO A 725 6.16 -18.15 -42.48
N GLU A 726 5.36 -17.16 -42.09
CA GLU A 726 5.84 -15.80 -41.85
C GLU A 726 6.71 -15.71 -40.60
N LEU A 727 6.30 -16.41 -39.53
CA LEU A 727 7.05 -16.50 -38.30
C LEU A 727 8.38 -17.24 -38.52
N ASP A 728 8.37 -18.38 -39.21
CA ASP A 728 9.58 -19.15 -39.50
C ASP A 728 10.57 -18.34 -40.36
N ALA A 729 10.07 -17.56 -41.32
CA ALA A 729 10.88 -16.61 -42.08
C ALA A 729 11.49 -15.52 -41.19
N PHE A 730 10.71 -14.96 -40.25
CA PHE A 730 11.24 -13.99 -39.30
C PHE A 730 12.30 -14.60 -38.37
N LEU A 731 12.05 -15.77 -37.80
CA LEU A 731 12.98 -16.44 -36.88
C LEU A 731 14.28 -16.84 -37.59
N SER A 732 14.20 -17.31 -38.84
CA SER A 732 15.39 -17.61 -39.67
C SER A 732 16.11 -16.35 -40.16
N GLN A 733 15.46 -15.20 -40.25
CA GLN A 733 16.18 -13.94 -40.51
C GLN A 733 16.89 -13.41 -39.26
N VAL A 734 16.27 -13.51 -38.08
CA VAL A 734 16.87 -12.99 -36.83
C VAL A 734 17.94 -13.92 -36.27
N LEU A 735 17.74 -15.24 -36.38
CA LEU A 735 18.65 -16.29 -35.95
C LEU A 735 18.94 -17.23 -37.13
N PRO A 736 19.83 -16.83 -38.06
CA PRO A 736 19.98 -17.50 -39.36
C PRO A 736 20.67 -18.86 -39.31
N VAL A 737 21.43 -19.14 -38.26
CA VAL A 737 22.03 -20.46 -38.06
C VAL A 737 21.04 -21.38 -37.37
N ASP A 738 20.63 -22.44 -38.07
CA ASP A 738 19.58 -23.37 -37.62
C ASP A 738 19.86 -24.02 -36.26
N GLU A 739 21.12 -24.40 -36.00
CA GLU A 739 21.53 -25.03 -34.74
C GLU A 739 21.44 -24.05 -33.56
N GLU A 740 21.90 -22.81 -33.75
CA GLU A 740 21.81 -21.73 -32.75
C GLU A 740 20.34 -21.37 -32.47
N ARG A 741 19.53 -21.28 -33.53
CA ARG A 741 18.09 -21.02 -33.45
C ARG A 741 17.37 -22.12 -32.68
N ARG A 742 17.70 -23.39 -32.92
CA ARG A 742 17.13 -24.53 -32.19
C ARG A 742 17.42 -24.42 -30.69
N ILE A 743 18.68 -24.19 -30.30
CA ILE A 743 19.06 -24.04 -28.88
C ILE A 743 18.27 -22.91 -28.21
N PHE A 744 18.17 -21.76 -28.88
CA PHE A 744 17.40 -20.63 -28.36
C PHE A 744 15.91 -21.00 -28.18
N LEU A 745 15.27 -21.60 -29.20
CA LEU A 745 13.87 -21.99 -29.13
C LEU A 745 13.62 -23.08 -28.07
N THR A 746 14.49 -24.07 -27.93
CA THR A 746 14.41 -25.09 -26.86
C THR A 746 14.50 -24.46 -25.48
N TYR A 747 15.37 -23.47 -25.29
CA TYR A 747 15.44 -22.72 -24.03
C TYR A 747 14.14 -22.00 -23.72
N MET A 748 13.60 -21.25 -24.70
CA MET A 748 12.34 -20.51 -24.53
C MET A 748 11.15 -21.45 -24.32
N ALA A 749 11.12 -22.59 -25.01
CA ALA A 749 10.12 -23.63 -24.82
C ALA A 749 10.17 -24.22 -23.40
N GLY A 750 11.37 -24.41 -22.86
CA GLY A 750 11.57 -24.83 -21.47
C GLY A 750 10.99 -23.86 -20.44
N LEU A 751 10.74 -22.59 -20.80
CA LEU A 751 10.09 -21.60 -19.94
C LEU A 751 8.56 -21.69 -19.96
N LEU A 752 7.95 -22.49 -20.84
CA LEU A 752 6.51 -22.76 -20.78
C LEU A 752 6.17 -23.51 -19.47
N SER A 753 7.05 -24.42 -19.07
CA SER A 753 6.99 -25.07 -17.75
C SER A 753 7.66 -24.20 -16.68
N GLY A 754 7.04 -24.15 -15.50
CA GLY A 754 7.63 -23.61 -14.28
C GLY A 754 8.68 -24.50 -13.65
N ARG A 755 8.81 -25.75 -14.12
CA ARG A 755 9.91 -26.61 -13.72
C ARG A 755 11.17 -26.12 -14.43
N ARG A 756 12.01 -25.40 -13.69
CA ARG A 756 13.31 -24.91 -14.17
C ARG A 756 14.32 -26.06 -14.35
N CYS A 757 14.05 -26.96 -15.29
CA CYS A 757 14.90 -28.10 -15.62
C CYS A 757 16.20 -27.65 -16.30
N ILE A 758 16.13 -26.60 -17.12
CA ILE A 758 17.29 -26.04 -17.82
C ILE A 758 18.07 -25.11 -16.88
N LYS A 759 19.19 -25.61 -16.34
CA LYS A 759 20.12 -24.88 -15.46
C LYS A 759 21.02 -23.89 -16.21
N LYS A 760 20.44 -23.10 -17.11
CA LYS A 760 21.15 -22.12 -17.96
C LYS A 760 20.45 -20.77 -17.94
N PHE A 761 21.16 -19.74 -18.38
CA PHE A 761 20.60 -18.46 -18.82
C PHE A 761 21.10 -18.12 -20.22
N ILE A 762 20.31 -17.32 -20.95
CA ILE A 762 20.68 -16.88 -22.30
C ILE A 762 21.22 -15.45 -22.28
N VAL A 763 22.24 -15.22 -23.10
CA VAL A 763 22.78 -13.91 -23.44
C VAL A 763 22.56 -13.67 -24.93
N LEU A 764 21.87 -12.59 -25.31
CA LEU A 764 21.79 -12.12 -26.69
C LEU A 764 22.83 -11.02 -26.90
N THR A 765 23.78 -11.24 -27.80
CA THR A 765 24.80 -10.23 -28.14
C THR A 765 25.15 -10.25 -29.62
N ASP A 766 25.74 -9.16 -30.10
CA ASP A 766 26.15 -8.93 -31.49
C ASP A 766 27.58 -8.37 -31.55
N ARG A 767 28.26 -8.64 -32.67
CA ARG A 767 29.51 -7.97 -33.05
C ARG A 767 29.29 -6.80 -34.01
N ARG A 768 28.16 -6.80 -34.72
CA ARG A 768 27.83 -5.83 -35.76
C ARG A 768 26.99 -4.72 -35.16
N ALA A 769 27.66 -3.70 -34.61
CA ALA A 769 27.04 -2.58 -33.88
C ALA A 769 25.66 -2.14 -34.43
N GLY A 770 24.59 -2.53 -33.72
CA GLY A 770 23.21 -2.06 -33.91
C GLY A 770 22.42 -2.74 -35.04
N ASN A 771 21.08 -2.67 -34.96
CA ASN A 771 20.13 -3.22 -35.94
C ASN A 771 20.23 -4.73 -36.20
N ASN A 772 20.47 -5.55 -35.16
CA ASN A 772 20.54 -7.03 -35.27
C ASN A 772 19.25 -7.75 -34.90
N GLY A 773 18.18 -7.01 -34.58
CA GLY A 773 16.90 -7.60 -34.19
C GLY A 773 16.79 -8.05 -32.72
N LYS A 774 17.79 -7.78 -31.85
CA LYS A 774 17.76 -8.14 -30.40
C LYS A 774 16.50 -7.66 -29.69
N SER A 775 16.24 -6.35 -29.73
CA SER A 775 15.07 -5.73 -29.08
C SER A 775 13.76 -6.11 -29.78
N THR A 776 13.80 -6.41 -31.08
CA THR A 776 12.65 -6.86 -31.86
C THR A 776 12.24 -8.28 -31.46
N LEU A 777 13.22 -9.18 -31.28
CA LEU A 777 13.02 -10.53 -30.78
C LEU A 777 12.56 -10.53 -29.32
N SER A 778 13.19 -9.73 -28.45
CA SER A 778 12.78 -9.63 -27.05
C SER A 778 11.35 -9.11 -26.91
N ARG A 779 10.93 -8.18 -27.79
CA ARG A 779 9.54 -7.71 -27.86
C ARG A 779 8.55 -8.81 -28.22
N LEU A 780 8.86 -9.68 -29.20
CA LEU A 780 8.00 -10.82 -29.56
C LEU A 780 7.78 -11.74 -28.35
N PHE A 781 8.85 -12.12 -27.64
CA PHE A 781 8.73 -12.99 -26.48
C PHE A 781 8.10 -12.32 -25.26
N ARG A 782 8.28 -11.00 -25.07
CA ARG A 782 7.52 -10.23 -24.06
C ARG A 782 6.02 -10.31 -24.28
N LEU A 783 5.58 -10.21 -25.54
CA LEU A 783 4.16 -10.35 -25.89
C LEU A 783 3.67 -11.79 -25.68
N PHE A 784 4.46 -12.78 -26.09
CA PHE A 784 4.12 -14.20 -25.94
C PHE A 784 3.99 -14.63 -24.47
N PHE A 785 4.97 -14.31 -23.63
CA PHE A 785 4.91 -14.65 -22.21
C PHE A 785 3.96 -13.73 -21.43
N GLY A 786 3.65 -12.52 -21.93
CA GLY A 786 2.68 -11.62 -21.33
C GLY A 786 2.95 -11.37 -19.85
N THR A 787 1.94 -11.63 -19.00
CA THR A 787 2.04 -11.45 -17.55
C THR A 787 3.10 -12.34 -16.88
N TYR A 788 3.57 -13.40 -17.53
CA TYR A 788 4.68 -14.23 -17.06
C TYR A 788 6.06 -13.56 -17.20
N THR A 789 6.15 -12.37 -17.83
CA THR A 789 7.42 -11.66 -18.03
C THR A 789 7.71 -10.63 -16.93
N LYS A 790 8.98 -10.49 -16.55
CA LYS A 790 9.48 -9.37 -15.75
C LYS A 790 10.72 -8.77 -16.40
N ALA A 791 10.73 -7.47 -16.65
CA ALA A 791 11.95 -6.76 -17.06
C ALA A 791 12.64 -6.15 -15.84
N SER A 792 13.93 -6.47 -15.63
CA SER A 792 14.72 -5.88 -14.54
C SER A 792 16.24 -6.04 -14.73
N THR A 793 16.91 -4.95 -15.09
CA THR A 793 18.38 -4.90 -15.23
C THR A 793 19.08 -4.84 -13.87
N LYS A 794 18.49 -4.12 -12.90
CA LYS A 794 19.06 -3.99 -11.55
C LYS A 794 19.12 -5.33 -10.82
N PHE A 795 18.12 -6.20 -11.04
CA PHE A 795 18.03 -7.51 -10.41
C PHE A 795 19.27 -8.36 -10.66
N VAL A 796 19.86 -8.29 -11.86
CA VAL A 796 20.98 -9.14 -12.27
C VAL A 796 22.36 -8.57 -11.93
N CYS A 797 22.43 -7.39 -11.30
CA CYS A 797 23.67 -6.67 -11.04
C CYS A 797 23.94 -6.45 -9.54
N ARG A 798 25.20 -6.58 -9.10
CA ARG A 798 25.66 -6.32 -7.74
C ARG A 798 25.48 -4.86 -7.32
N GLY A 799 25.31 -4.60 -6.03
CA GLY A 799 25.23 -3.25 -5.45
C GLY A 799 23.91 -2.52 -5.65
N SER A 800 23.00 -3.02 -6.49
CA SER A 800 21.65 -2.48 -6.64
C SER A 800 20.78 -2.64 -5.38
N PHE A 801 21.19 -3.56 -4.50
CA PHE A 801 20.47 -4.05 -3.33
C PHE A 801 21.41 -4.14 -2.11
N ASP A 802 22.31 -3.17 -1.89
CA ASP A 802 23.21 -3.19 -0.71
C ASP A 802 22.76 -2.28 0.44
N ARG A 803 21.57 -1.66 0.32
CA ARG A 803 20.95 -0.87 1.40
C ARG A 803 19.70 -1.58 1.90
N ASP A 804 19.76 -2.08 3.13
CA ASP A 804 18.69 -2.71 3.92
C ASP A 804 18.13 -4.05 3.43
N ARG A 805 18.50 -5.12 4.14
CA ARG A 805 18.08 -6.52 3.92
C ARG A 805 16.56 -6.72 3.91
N ASP A 806 15.83 -5.98 4.73
CA ASP A 806 14.35 -6.02 4.78
C ASP A 806 13.68 -5.40 3.53
N SER A 807 14.37 -4.52 2.80
CA SER A 807 13.86 -3.97 1.53
C SER A 807 14.08 -4.93 0.34
N HIS A 808 15.07 -5.82 0.44
CA HIS A 808 15.43 -6.79 -0.61
C HIS A 808 14.42 -7.91 -0.71
N ASP A 809 14.00 -8.41 0.45
CA ASP A 809 13.02 -9.47 0.54
C ASP A 809 11.69 -9.04 -0.09
N ALA A 810 11.16 -7.87 0.26
CA ALA A 810 9.92 -7.35 -0.34
C ALA A 810 10.02 -7.13 -1.85
N GLY A 811 11.22 -6.85 -2.38
CA GLY A 811 11.49 -6.68 -3.81
C GLY A 811 11.41 -7.98 -4.63
N LEU A 812 11.41 -9.14 -3.98
CA LEU A 812 11.35 -10.46 -4.63
C LEU A 812 9.90 -10.96 -4.86
N GLU A 813 8.93 -10.46 -4.10
CA GLU A 813 7.52 -10.85 -4.23
C GLU A 813 6.96 -10.71 -5.67
N PRO A 814 7.27 -9.64 -6.45
CA PRO A 814 6.78 -9.48 -7.82
C PRO A 814 7.29 -10.51 -8.83
N PHE A 815 8.26 -11.35 -8.46
CA PHE A 815 8.76 -12.44 -9.30
C PHE A 815 7.96 -13.73 -9.14
N LYS A 816 7.01 -13.80 -8.19
CA LYS A 816 6.10 -14.94 -8.04
C LYS A 816 5.37 -15.20 -9.37
N GLY A 817 5.42 -16.45 -9.82
CA GLY A 817 4.76 -16.91 -11.04
C GLY A 817 5.39 -16.43 -12.35
N LYS A 818 6.51 -15.70 -12.36
CA LYS A 818 7.16 -15.25 -13.61
C LYS A 818 7.93 -16.40 -14.28
N ARG A 819 7.84 -16.52 -15.61
CA ARG A 819 8.54 -17.53 -16.44
C ARG A 819 9.81 -16.99 -17.09
N ILE A 820 9.87 -15.69 -17.35
CA ILE A 820 11.04 -15.06 -17.98
C ILE A 820 11.38 -13.72 -17.34
N LEU A 821 12.66 -13.54 -17.02
CA LEU A 821 13.26 -12.29 -16.59
C LEU A 821 14.16 -11.77 -17.70
N ILE A 822 13.88 -10.54 -18.16
CA ILE A 822 14.63 -9.91 -19.24
C ILE A 822 15.42 -8.73 -18.68
N ALA A 823 16.74 -8.76 -18.83
CA ALA A 823 17.62 -7.65 -18.51
C ALA A 823 18.15 -7.04 -19.81
N GLU A 824 17.71 -5.82 -20.10
CA GLU A 824 18.18 -5.02 -21.25
C GLU A 824 19.00 -3.83 -20.73
N GLU A 825 19.71 -3.15 -21.62
CA GLU A 825 20.51 -1.96 -21.26
C GLU A 825 21.60 -2.22 -20.21
N LEU A 826 22.14 -3.45 -20.18
CA LEU A 826 23.35 -3.74 -19.43
C LEU A 826 24.51 -2.94 -20.03
N LYS A 827 25.35 -2.37 -19.16
CA LYS A 827 26.47 -1.51 -19.52
C LYS A 827 27.77 -2.10 -18.98
N LYS A 828 28.89 -1.77 -19.61
CA LYS A 828 30.24 -2.16 -19.17
C LYS A 828 30.56 -1.76 -17.72
N SER A 829 29.98 -0.66 -17.24
CA SER A 829 30.15 -0.18 -15.86
C SER A 829 29.39 -0.98 -14.79
N MET A 830 28.52 -1.90 -15.19
CA MET A 830 27.78 -2.77 -14.26
C MET A 830 28.56 -4.05 -13.97
N THR A 831 28.28 -4.66 -12.82
CA THR A 831 28.84 -5.96 -12.43
C THR A 831 27.71 -6.96 -12.21
N LEU A 832 27.75 -8.11 -12.87
CA LEU A 832 26.74 -9.16 -12.68
C LEU A 832 26.84 -9.78 -11.28
N ASP A 833 25.70 -10.07 -10.69
CA ASP A 833 25.64 -10.87 -9.47
C ASP A 833 25.72 -12.37 -9.79
N VAL A 834 26.96 -12.84 -9.92
CA VAL A 834 27.29 -14.25 -10.19
C VAL A 834 26.67 -15.20 -9.15
N ALA A 835 26.61 -14.81 -7.88
CA ALA A 835 26.08 -15.66 -6.82
C ALA A 835 24.56 -15.82 -6.96
N MET A 836 23.86 -14.71 -7.17
CA MET A 836 22.41 -14.68 -7.39
C MET A 836 22.02 -15.44 -8.66
N LEU A 837 22.71 -15.18 -9.79
CA LEU A 837 22.44 -15.88 -11.05
C LEU A 837 22.65 -17.39 -10.90
N LYS A 838 23.68 -17.84 -10.17
CA LYS A 838 23.90 -19.27 -9.89
C LYS A 838 22.81 -19.88 -9.01
N ALA A 839 22.34 -19.16 -7.99
CA ALA A 839 21.28 -19.61 -7.10
C ALA A 839 19.99 -19.84 -7.89
N TYR A 840 19.52 -18.83 -8.62
CA TYR A 840 18.24 -18.91 -9.35
C TYR A 840 18.32 -19.61 -10.71
N THR A 841 19.51 -20.05 -11.13
CA THR A 841 19.68 -21.04 -12.21
C THR A 841 20.04 -22.43 -11.68
N GLY A 842 19.99 -22.64 -10.36
CA GLY A 842 20.37 -23.88 -9.67
C GLY A 842 19.53 -25.11 -10.05
N GLY A 843 18.33 -24.91 -10.57
CA GLY A 843 17.47 -25.95 -11.15
C GLY A 843 16.07 -25.98 -10.54
N VAL A 844 15.47 -27.17 -10.54
CA VAL A 844 14.10 -27.40 -10.08
C VAL A 844 13.98 -27.21 -8.57
N GLY A 845 12.99 -26.41 -8.14
CA GLY A 845 12.59 -26.33 -6.74
C GLY A 845 13.31 -25.28 -5.90
N GLU A 846 14.08 -24.38 -6.52
CA GLU A 846 14.68 -23.23 -5.81
C GLU A 846 13.57 -22.39 -5.16
N ARG A 847 13.68 -22.12 -3.86
CA ARG A 847 12.66 -21.36 -3.11
C ARG A 847 13.13 -19.94 -2.86
N VAL A 848 12.20 -19.01 -2.99
CA VAL A 848 12.40 -17.60 -2.66
C VAL A 848 11.50 -17.29 -1.49
N GLU A 849 12.11 -16.81 -0.40
CA GLU A 849 11.42 -16.39 0.79
C GLU A 849 11.83 -14.97 1.17
N GLY A 850 10.90 -14.25 1.81
CA GLY A 850 11.15 -12.89 2.24
C GLY A 850 9.95 -12.28 2.96
N ARG A 851 10.19 -11.16 3.64
CA ARG A 851 9.16 -10.34 4.27
C ARG A 851 8.37 -9.53 3.24
N LYS A 852 7.05 -9.49 3.40
CA LYS A 852 6.18 -8.60 2.62
C LYS A 852 6.39 -7.15 3.04
N CYS A 853 6.26 -6.23 2.08
CA CYS A 853 6.40 -4.81 2.38
C CYS A 853 5.30 -4.32 3.33
N GLY A 854 5.66 -3.71 4.47
CA GLY A 854 4.71 -3.02 5.35
C GLY A 854 3.83 -3.92 6.22
N ALA A 855 4.09 -5.23 6.27
CA ALA A 855 3.40 -6.19 7.14
C ALA A 855 4.41 -7.11 7.85
N GLY A 856 4.01 -7.75 8.96
CA GLY A 856 4.81 -8.77 9.65
C GLY A 856 4.84 -10.13 8.96
N ASP A 857 4.26 -10.23 7.77
CA ASP A 857 4.02 -11.47 7.04
C ASP A 857 5.18 -11.80 6.10
N TRP A 858 5.37 -13.10 5.85
CA TRP A 858 6.36 -13.62 4.92
C TRP A 858 5.69 -14.14 3.65
N PHE A 859 6.41 -14.12 2.52
CA PHE A 859 6.04 -14.86 1.32
C PHE A 859 7.06 -15.99 1.10
N ASN A 860 6.60 -17.07 0.47
CA ASN A 860 7.42 -18.17 0.00
C ASN A 860 6.87 -18.63 -1.35
N PHE A 861 7.72 -18.75 -2.37
CA PHE A 861 7.34 -19.36 -3.63
C PHE A 861 8.52 -20.07 -4.32
N THR A 862 8.21 -20.98 -5.24
CA THR A 862 9.22 -21.62 -6.07
C THR A 862 9.61 -20.70 -7.22
N TRP A 863 10.90 -20.47 -7.43
CA TRP A 863 11.43 -19.70 -8.55
C TRP A 863 11.15 -20.41 -9.87
N GLN A 864 10.48 -19.71 -10.79
CA GLN A 864 10.02 -20.26 -12.07
C GLN A 864 10.61 -19.54 -13.28
N ALA A 865 11.43 -18.50 -13.09
CA ALA A 865 11.89 -17.64 -14.17
C ALA A 865 13.23 -18.11 -14.77
N GLY A 866 13.32 -18.10 -16.10
CA GLY A 866 14.60 -18.09 -16.81
C GLY A 866 15.14 -16.68 -17.03
N PHE A 867 16.44 -16.52 -17.21
CA PHE A 867 17.06 -15.23 -17.47
C PHE A 867 17.40 -15.08 -18.96
N MET A 868 17.11 -13.91 -19.51
CA MET A 868 17.56 -13.46 -20.83
C MET A 868 18.25 -12.10 -20.67
N LEU A 869 19.57 -12.09 -20.83
CA LEU A 869 20.38 -10.88 -20.76
C LEU A 869 20.65 -10.38 -22.18
N ILE A 870 20.58 -9.06 -22.37
CA ILE A 870 20.77 -8.44 -23.68
C ILE A 870 21.76 -7.28 -23.53
N PHE A 871 22.88 -7.36 -24.27
CA PHE A 871 23.88 -6.31 -24.38
C PHE A 871 24.63 -6.43 -25.69
N ASN A 872 25.20 -5.32 -26.16
CA ASN A 872 26.15 -5.35 -27.27
C ASN A 872 27.51 -5.85 -26.76
N GLU A 873 28.35 -6.44 -27.62
CA GLU A 873 29.64 -7.02 -27.20
C GLU A 873 30.53 -6.02 -26.43
N GLY A 874 30.60 -4.76 -26.87
CA GLY A 874 31.35 -3.70 -26.18
C GLY A 874 30.73 -3.18 -24.86
N ASP A 875 29.48 -3.54 -24.59
CA ASP A 875 28.72 -3.14 -23.39
C ASP A 875 28.58 -4.29 -22.38
N ALA A 876 29.31 -5.40 -22.57
CA ALA A 876 29.27 -6.55 -21.68
C ALA A 876 29.56 -6.14 -20.22
N PRO A 877 28.66 -6.44 -19.26
CA PRO A 877 28.89 -6.13 -17.86
C PRO A 877 30.04 -6.98 -17.30
N SER A 878 30.74 -6.45 -16.30
CA SER A 878 31.84 -7.18 -15.63
C SER A 878 31.35 -8.40 -14.84
N PHE A 879 32.09 -9.51 -14.89
CA PHE A 879 31.87 -10.70 -14.08
C PHE A 879 33.20 -11.47 -13.91
N ASP A 880 33.22 -12.45 -13.00
CA ASP A 880 34.40 -13.31 -12.80
C ASP A 880 34.51 -14.33 -13.96
N THR A 881 35.50 -14.14 -14.81
CA THR A 881 35.75 -14.97 -16.00
C THR A 881 36.48 -16.27 -15.67
N THR A 882 36.96 -16.45 -14.44
CA THR A 882 37.60 -17.69 -13.97
C THR A 882 36.59 -18.70 -13.41
N ASP A 883 35.35 -18.29 -13.24
CA ASP A 883 34.29 -19.08 -12.64
C ASP A 883 33.63 -20.02 -13.68
N GLU A 884 34.25 -21.18 -13.90
CA GLU A 884 33.74 -22.21 -14.83
C GLU A 884 32.30 -22.65 -14.52
N ALA A 885 31.90 -22.66 -13.25
CA ALA A 885 30.55 -23.01 -12.88
C ALA A 885 29.54 -21.93 -13.31
N PHE A 886 29.93 -20.65 -13.31
CA PHE A 886 29.11 -19.56 -13.87
C PHE A 886 29.08 -19.63 -15.39
N LEU A 887 30.25 -19.72 -16.05
CA LEU A 887 30.37 -19.81 -17.50
C LEU A 887 29.64 -21.02 -18.08
N GLY A 888 29.65 -22.14 -17.34
CA GLY A 888 28.88 -23.34 -17.66
C GLY A 888 27.37 -23.09 -17.73
N ARG A 889 26.82 -22.10 -17.04
CA ARG A 889 25.39 -21.73 -17.09
C ARG A 889 25.06 -20.72 -18.18
N MET A 890 26.06 -20.01 -18.71
CA MET A 890 25.90 -18.98 -19.73
C MET A 890 25.81 -19.59 -21.13
N VAL A 891 24.69 -19.35 -21.82
CA VAL A 891 24.50 -19.71 -23.23
C VAL A 891 24.45 -18.42 -24.04
N VAL A 892 25.46 -18.20 -24.87
CA VAL A 892 25.56 -17.00 -25.71
C VAL A 892 24.94 -17.29 -27.06
N VAL A 893 23.92 -16.51 -27.43
CA VAL A 893 23.22 -16.60 -28.71
C VAL A 893 23.75 -15.51 -29.65
N PRO A 894 24.44 -15.90 -30.73
CA PRO A 894 24.98 -14.98 -31.71
C PRO A 894 23.89 -14.25 -32.50
N MET A 895 23.78 -12.94 -32.32
CA MET A 895 22.87 -12.09 -33.10
C MET A 895 23.58 -11.61 -34.36
N ARG A 896 23.76 -12.55 -35.30
CA ARG A 896 24.57 -12.38 -36.53
C ARG A 896 23.98 -11.40 -37.53
N SER A 897 22.66 -11.30 -37.56
CA SER A 897 21.95 -10.59 -38.61
C SER A 897 22.17 -9.08 -38.56
N LYS A 898 22.09 -8.43 -39.72
CA LYS A 898 22.06 -6.97 -39.85
C LYS A 898 20.86 -6.55 -40.69
N PHE A 899 20.00 -5.69 -40.13
CA PHE A 899 18.82 -5.17 -40.83
C PHE A 899 19.09 -3.75 -41.32
N VAL A 900 19.02 -3.54 -42.65
CA VAL A 900 19.36 -2.26 -43.31
C VAL A 900 18.16 -1.67 -44.05
N PRO A 901 17.95 -0.34 -44.02
CA PRO A 901 16.86 0.30 -44.78
C PRO A 901 17.01 0.04 -46.29
N VAL A 902 15.90 -0.23 -46.97
CA VAL A 902 15.86 -0.50 -48.43
C VAL A 902 16.33 0.70 -49.27
N SER A 903 16.41 1.90 -48.68
CA SER A 903 16.84 3.15 -49.34
C SER A 903 18.34 3.42 -49.29
N GLU A 904 19.14 2.59 -48.60
CA GLU A 904 20.60 2.71 -48.62
C GLU A 904 21.16 1.87 -49.78
N PRO A 905 21.98 2.45 -50.68
CA PRO A 905 22.69 1.64 -51.66
C PRO A 905 23.53 0.60 -50.91
N SER A 906 23.59 -0.65 -51.40
CA SER A 906 24.65 -1.58 -50.97
C SER A 906 25.98 -0.83 -50.97
N PRO A 907 26.84 -1.01 -49.95
CA PRO A 907 28.08 -0.26 -49.85
C PRO A 907 28.95 -0.58 -51.07
N SER A 908 28.88 0.26 -52.10
CA SER A 908 29.92 0.34 -53.10
C SER A 908 31.11 0.98 -52.39
N THR A 909 31.99 0.12 -51.87
CA THR A 909 33.45 0.32 -51.76
C THR A 909 33.92 1.75 -52.05
N THR A 910 33.90 2.64 -51.06
CA THR A 910 34.76 3.85 -51.07
C THR A 910 35.00 4.38 -49.65
N THR A 911 35.62 3.57 -48.79
CA THR A 911 36.43 4.08 -47.68
C THR A 911 37.72 3.25 -47.62
N ALA A 912 38.86 3.93 -47.61
CA ALA A 912 40.20 3.37 -47.75
C ALA A 912 40.73 2.61 -46.52
N ASP A 913 39.84 1.97 -45.75
CA ASP A 913 40.17 1.06 -44.66
C ASP A 913 39.59 -0.32 -44.99
N ALA A 914 40.19 -0.95 -46.00
CA ALA A 914 39.91 -2.34 -46.33
C ALA A 914 40.38 -3.22 -45.17
N THR A 915 39.43 -3.78 -44.42
CA THR A 915 39.66 -5.03 -43.71
C THR A 915 39.48 -6.17 -44.72
N ASP A 916 40.32 -7.20 -44.60
CA ASP A 916 40.65 -8.21 -45.62
C ASP A 916 39.52 -9.16 -46.07
N ASN A 917 38.22 -8.88 -45.90
CA ASN A 917 37.15 -9.78 -46.38
C ASN A 917 35.77 -9.11 -46.63
N PRO A 918 35.48 -8.67 -47.86
CA PRO A 918 34.16 -8.12 -48.23
C PRO A 918 33.02 -9.17 -48.26
N GLU A 919 33.32 -10.46 -48.40
CA GLU A 919 32.30 -11.54 -48.37
C GLU A 919 31.62 -11.70 -46.99
N LEU A 920 32.27 -11.26 -45.90
CA LEU A 920 31.75 -11.34 -44.54
C LEU A 920 30.77 -10.22 -44.16
N GLU A 921 30.68 -9.13 -44.92
CA GLU A 921 29.72 -8.04 -44.67
C GLU A 921 28.35 -8.30 -45.31
N GLU A 922 28.29 -9.13 -46.36
CA GLU A 922 27.04 -9.50 -47.05
C GLU A 922 26.29 -10.65 -46.35
N GLU A 923 27.00 -11.53 -45.64
CA GLU A 923 26.41 -12.69 -44.97
C GLU A 923 25.44 -12.26 -43.86
N PHE A 924 24.21 -12.78 -43.87
CA PHE A 924 23.13 -12.48 -42.91
C PHE A 924 22.66 -11.01 -42.86
N THR A 925 22.80 -10.29 -43.97
CA THR A 925 22.25 -8.93 -44.12
C THR A 925 20.87 -8.99 -44.77
N PHE A 926 19.86 -8.39 -44.14
CA PHE A 926 18.45 -8.45 -44.54
C PHE A 926 17.82 -7.06 -44.66
N PRO A 927 16.79 -6.87 -45.51
CA PRO A 927 16.06 -5.61 -45.58
C PRO A 927 15.28 -5.36 -44.28
N MET A 928 15.40 -4.14 -43.75
CA MET A 928 14.72 -3.73 -42.52
C MET A 928 13.24 -3.49 -42.78
N ASN A 929 12.38 -4.29 -42.13
CA ASN A 929 10.94 -4.05 -42.06
C ASN A 929 10.59 -3.31 -40.75
N LYS A 930 10.27 -2.02 -40.85
CA LYS A 930 9.92 -1.18 -39.68
C LYS A 930 8.58 -1.57 -39.05
N ASP A 931 7.68 -2.18 -39.81
CA ASP A 931 6.32 -2.51 -39.39
C ASP A 931 6.16 -3.96 -38.91
N VAL A 932 7.28 -4.71 -38.82
CA VAL A 932 7.25 -6.12 -38.39
C VAL A 932 6.56 -6.32 -37.04
N GLY A 933 6.72 -5.35 -36.13
CA GLY A 933 6.10 -5.40 -34.80
C GLY A 933 4.58 -5.35 -34.80
N ALA A 934 3.94 -4.87 -35.88
CA ALA A 934 2.48 -4.87 -36.01
C ALA A 934 1.92 -6.30 -36.20
N ARG A 935 2.74 -7.23 -36.72
CA ARG A 935 2.34 -8.60 -37.01
C ARG A 935 2.46 -9.54 -35.81
N PHE A 936 3.15 -9.12 -34.75
CA PHE A 936 3.50 -10.00 -33.63
C PHE A 936 2.29 -10.63 -32.95
N GLN A 937 1.17 -9.91 -32.83
CA GLN A 937 -0.05 -10.45 -32.23
C GLN A 937 -0.61 -11.64 -33.04
N GLU A 938 -0.57 -11.57 -34.36
CA GLU A 938 -1.01 -12.65 -35.25
C GLU A 938 -0.06 -13.86 -35.22
N TRP A 939 1.19 -13.66 -34.83
CA TRP A 939 2.21 -14.71 -34.79
C TRP A 939 2.24 -15.48 -33.47
N LEU A 940 1.58 -15.01 -32.40
CA LEU A 940 1.62 -15.67 -31.08
C LEU A 940 1.12 -17.12 -31.11
N PRO A 941 0.01 -17.47 -31.78
CA PRO A 941 -0.43 -18.86 -31.89
C PRO A 941 0.58 -19.75 -32.64
N ALA A 942 1.17 -19.22 -33.71
CA ALA A 942 2.21 -19.95 -34.47
C ALA A 942 3.48 -20.16 -33.64
N LEU A 943 3.86 -19.17 -32.83
CA LEU A 943 4.99 -19.26 -31.91
C LEU A 943 4.72 -20.30 -30.82
N ALA A 944 3.47 -20.44 -30.37
CA ALA A 944 3.10 -21.49 -29.43
C ALA A 944 3.39 -22.88 -30.00
N ASP A 945 2.98 -23.14 -31.24
CA ASP A 945 3.25 -24.42 -31.92
C ASP A 945 4.75 -24.68 -32.06
N VAL A 946 5.53 -23.66 -32.48
CA VAL A 946 7.01 -23.75 -32.59
C VAL A 946 7.64 -24.12 -31.24
N LEU A 947 7.19 -23.49 -30.15
CA LEU A 947 7.73 -23.76 -28.81
C LEU A 947 7.28 -25.12 -28.27
N MET A 948 6.05 -25.55 -28.55
CA MET A 948 5.56 -26.88 -28.18
C MET A 948 6.34 -27.99 -28.91
N GLU A 949 6.69 -27.78 -30.18
CA GLU A 949 7.56 -28.66 -30.96
C GLU A 949 9.00 -28.68 -30.42
N ALA A 950 9.53 -27.52 -30.00
CA ALA A 950 10.87 -27.39 -29.45
C ALA A 950 10.97 -27.80 -27.98
N TYR A 951 9.86 -28.09 -27.29
CA TYR A 951 9.85 -28.41 -25.87
C TYR A 951 10.52 -29.76 -25.58
N ASN A 952 11.68 -29.68 -24.94
CA ASN A 952 12.46 -30.82 -24.47
C ASN A 952 12.61 -30.80 -22.94
N PRO A 953 11.97 -31.72 -22.19
CA PRO A 953 12.08 -31.78 -20.74
C PRO A 953 13.47 -32.24 -20.26
N ASP A 954 14.24 -32.94 -21.10
CA ASP A 954 15.58 -33.46 -20.77
C ASP A 954 16.66 -32.37 -20.81
N GLY A 955 16.32 -31.17 -21.32
CA GLY A 955 17.17 -30.00 -21.29
C GLY A 955 17.52 -29.47 -22.69
N LEU A 956 18.65 -28.77 -22.79
CA LEU A 956 19.16 -28.29 -24.06
C LEU A 956 19.98 -29.38 -24.75
N ASP A 957 19.92 -29.39 -26.09
CA ASP A 957 20.87 -30.12 -26.91
C ASP A 957 22.31 -29.65 -26.64
N ILE A 958 23.29 -30.40 -27.16
CA ILE A 958 24.71 -30.03 -27.06
C ILE A 958 24.88 -28.61 -27.60
N ILE A 959 25.45 -27.73 -26.77
CA ILE A 959 25.68 -26.33 -27.16
C ILE A 959 26.68 -26.30 -28.33
N PRO A 960 26.31 -25.73 -29.49
CA PRO A 960 27.15 -25.67 -30.68
C PRO A 960 28.51 -25.03 -30.42
N THR A 961 29.51 -25.44 -31.21
CA THR A 961 30.87 -24.87 -31.12
C THR A 961 30.85 -23.35 -31.33
N SER A 962 30.05 -22.86 -32.28
CA SER A 962 29.93 -21.43 -32.56
C SER A 962 29.46 -20.63 -31.33
N MET A 963 28.47 -21.12 -30.59
CA MET A 963 27.98 -20.46 -29.37
C MET A 963 29.01 -20.51 -28.22
N ARG A 964 29.83 -21.57 -28.17
CA ARG A 964 30.93 -21.69 -27.19
C ARG A 964 32.07 -20.73 -27.49
N GLU A 965 32.40 -20.52 -28.76
CA GLU A 965 33.39 -19.53 -29.21
C GLU A 965 32.94 -18.12 -28.83
N TRP A 966 31.69 -17.74 -29.12
CA TRP A 966 31.16 -16.44 -28.73
C TRP A 966 31.16 -16.22 -27.22
N ARG A 967 30.92 -17.27 -26.43
CA ARG A 967 31.04 -17.21 -24.97
C ARG A 967 32.48 -16.98 -24.51
N ALA A 968 33.46 -17.63 -25.15
CA ALA A 968 34.86 -17.41 -24.86
C ALA A 968 35.26 -15.97 -25.17
N ASP A 969 34.80 -15.42 -26.29
CA ASP A 969 35.11 -14.04 -26.70
C ASP A 969 34.55 -13.00 -25.70
N ILE A 970 33.33 -13.18 -25.19
CA ILE A 970 32.79 -12.30 -24.13
C ILE A 970 33.59 -12.42 -22.83
N ALA A 971 34.02 -13.63 -22.47
CA ALA A 971 34.85 -13.85 -21.28
C ALA A 971 36.24 -13.22 -21.44
N ASP A 972 36.82 -13.29 -22.64
CA ASP A 972 38.11 -12.68 -22.96
C ASP A 972 38.02 -11.14 -23.02
N ALA A 973 36.96 -10.58 -23.62
CA ALA A 973 36.73 -9.13 -23.64
C ALA A 973 36.48 -8.55 -22.23
N SER A 974 35.98 -9.37 -21.31
CA SER A 974 35.81 -9.01 -19.89
C SER A 974 37.13 -9.11 -19.09
N ASN A 975 38.23 -9.54 -19.71
CA ASN A 975 39.54 -9.65 -19.10
C ASN A 975 40.35 -8.36 -19.32
N SER A 976 40.54 -7.55 -18.27
CA SER A 976 41.29 -6.28 -18.34
C SER A 976 42.75 -6.44 -18.78
N ILE A 977 43.32 -7.65 -18.65
CA ILE A 977 44.66 -7.96 -19.14
C ILE A 977 44.65 -8.18 -20.66
N ALA A 978 43.55 -8.70 -21.23
CA ALA A 978 43.43 -8.94 -22.66
C ALA A 978 43.40 -7.63 -23.46
N GLU A 979 42.66 -6.62 -23.00
CA GLU A 979 42.66 -5.28 -23.61
C GLU A 979 44.06 -4.65 -23.60
N TRP A 980 44.75 -4.71 -22.46
CA TRP A 980 46.13 -4.24 -22.35
C TRP A 980 47.06 -5.03 -23.29
N LEU A 981 46.92 -6.35 -23.37
CA LEU A 981 47.69 -7.19 -24.29
C LEU A 981 47.45 -6.80 -25.75
N ASP A 982 46.21 -6.55 -26.18
CA ASP A 982 45.92 -6.10 -27.55
C ASP A 982 46.61 -4.76 -27.88
N ASP A 983 46.79 -3.87 -26.91
CA ASP A 983 47.46 -2.58 -27.11
C ASP A 983 48.99 -2.69 -27.20
N ILE A 984 49.59 -3.61 -26.45
CA ILE A 984 51.06 -3.76 -26.41
C ILE A 984 51.59 -4.85 -27.34
N VAL A 985 50.77 -5.81 -27.75
CA VAL A 985 51.17 -7.01 -28.47
C VAL A 985 50.64 -7.00 -29.91
N SER A 986 51.47 -7.43 -30.86
CA SER A 986 51.09 -7.70 -32.25
C SER A 986 51.30 -9.17 -32.58
N ILE A 987 50.32 -9.74 -33.28
CA ILE A 987 50.37 -11.12 -33.75
C ILE A 987 50.99 -11.12 -35.15
N THR A 988 52.11 -11.80 -35.32
CA THR A 988 52.92 -11.79 -36.55
C THR A 988 52.83 -13.06 -37.37
N GLY A 989 52.23 -14.14 -36.86
CA GLY A 989 52.16 -15.42 -37.57
C GLY A 989 53.49 -16.19 -37.66
N ASN A 990 54.61 -15.57 -37.26
CA ASN A 990 55.95 -16.13 -37.37
C ASN A 990 56.37 -16.85 -36.07
N LYS A 991 56.47 -18.18 -36.11
CA LYS A 991 56.84 -19.03 -34.96
C LYS A 991 58.21 -18.72 -34.31
N LYS A 992 58.98 -17.75 -34.82
CA LYS A 992 60.21 -17.24 -34.21
C LYS A 992 60.01 -16.01 -33.31
N ASP A 993 58.82 -15.39 -33.34
CA ASP A 993 58.53 -14.13 -32.65
C ASP A 993 57.96 -14.36 -31.23
N VAL A 994 58.72 -13.80 -30.29
CA VAL A 994 58.93 -14.08 -28.85
C VAL A 994 58.44 -13.15 -27.78
N LEU A 995 57.46 -13.53 -26.95
CA LEU A 995 57.21 -12.82 -25.71
C LEU A 995 57.19 -13.73 -24.46
N PRO A 996 58.25 -13.72 -23.62
CA PRO A 996 58.26 -14.46 -22.35
C PRO A 996 57.24 -13.88 -21.36
N ILE A 997 56.40 -14.72 -20.76
CA ILE A 997 55.35 -14.31 -19.80
C ILE A 997 55.92 -13.47 -18.64
N LYS A 998 57.14 -13.76 -18.18
CA LYS A 998 57.83 -12.98 -17.14
C LYS A 998 58.05 -11.51 -17.54
N ASP A 999 58.29 -11.26 -18.83
CA ASP A 999 58.57 -9.93 -19.37
C ASP A 999 57.27 -9.15 -19.59
N VAL A 1000 56.22 -9.86 -20.02
CA VAL A 1000 54.85 -9.36 -20.06
C VAL A 1000 54.39 -8.95 -18.66
N HIS A 1001 54.56 -9.82 -17.67
CA HIS A 1001 54.19 -9.54 -16.28
C HIS A 1001 54.93 -8.33 -15.69
N ARG A 1002 56.24 -8.23 -15.94
CA ARG A 1002 57.04 -7.07 -15.53
C ARG A 1002 56.50 -5.78 -16.16
N ARG A 1003 56.18 -5.81 -17.45
CA ARG A 1003 55.65 -4.65 -18.19
C ARG A 1003 54.25 -4.26 -17.73
N TYR A 1004 53.42 -5.22 -17.36
CA TYR A 1004 52.12 -4.97 -16.75
C TYR A 1004 52.27 -4.24 -15.40
N LEU A 1005 53.20 -4.69 -14.55
CA LEU A 1005 53.52 -4.01 -13.29
C LEU A 1005 54.08 -2.60 -13.49
N GLU A 1006 54.88 -2.37 -14.54
CA GLU A 1006 55.39 -1.05 -14.92
C GLU A 1006 54.28 -0.13 -15.45
N TYR A 1007 53.39 -0.66 -16.30
CA TYR A 1007 52.20 0.05 -16.80
C TYR A 1007 51.32 0.51 -15.63
N VAL A 1008 51.01 -0.40 -14.70
CA VAL A 1008 50.24 -0.10 -13.47
C VAL A 1008 50.94 0.94 -12.58
N ARG A 1009 52.29 0.91 -12.49
CA ARG A 1009 53.07 1.92 -11.75
C ARG A 1009 53.11 3.28 -12.44
N ASN A 1010 53.18 3.34 -13.77
CA ASN A 1010 53.32 4.58 -14.53
C ASN A 1010 51.99 5.34 -14.67
N ASP A 1011 50.85 4.63 -14.79
CA ASP A 1011 49.52 5.25 -14.74
C ASP A 1011 49.21 5.90 -13.38
N CYS A 1012 49.92 5.51 -12.31
CA CYS A 1012 49.83 6.19 -11.01
C CYS A 1012 50.45 7.59 -10.97
N ALA A 1013 51.25 7.99 -11.97
CA ALA A 1013 51.95 9.28 -12.01
C ALA A 1013 51.21 10.37 -12.82
N THR A 1014 50.24 10.01 -13.67
CA THR A 1014 49.62 10.92 -14.65
C THR A 1014 48.26 11.49 -14.25
N GLY A 1015 47.67 11.07 -13.12
CA GLY A 1015 46.58 11.79 -12.45
C GLY A 1015 45.21 11.79 -13.15
N PHE A 1016 44.96 10.93 -14.15
CA PHE A 1016 43.63 10.81 -14.78
C PHE A 1016 42.70 9.82 -14.04
N GLU A 1017 41.40 10.13 -13.98
CA GLU A 1017 40.39 9.37 -13.22
C GLU A 1017 40.20 7.91 -13.69
N ALA A 1018 40.59 7.56 -14.93
CA ALA A 1018 40.59 6.19 -15.44
C ALA A 1018 41.59 5.25 -14.73
N GLY A 1019 42.68 5.79 -14.16
CA GLY A 1019 43.71 5.00 -13.48
C GLY A 1019 43.31 4.46 -12.10
N ARG A 1020 42.19 4.90 -11.51
CA ARG A 1020 41.74 4.40 -10.20
C ARG A 1020 41.15 2.99 -10.25
N GLN A 1021 40.48 2.61 -11.33
CA GLN A 1021 39.91 1.25 -11.46
C GLN A 1021 41.01 0.19 -11.62
N HIS A 1022 42.05 0.47 -12.40
CA HIS A 1022 43.19 -0.45 -12.57
C HIS A 1022 44.03 -0.64 -11.29
N ARG A 1023 43.98 0.32 -10.35
CA ARG A 1023 44.73 0.30 -9.08
C ARG A 1023 44.27 -0.82 -8.14
N ASP A 1024 42.97 -1.08 -8.08
CA ASP A 1024 42.38 -2.10 -7.20
C ASP A 1024 42.43 -3.50 -7.82
N THR A 1025 42.46 -3.61 -9.16
CA THR A 1025 42.59 -4.89 -9.86
C THR A 1025 44.04 -5.38 -9.91
N ALA A 1026 45.01 -4.49 -10.18
CA ALA A 1026 46.41 -4.87 -10.32
C ALA A 1026 47.15 -5.11 -8.99
N SER A 1027 46.68 -4.54 -7.88
CA SER A 1027 47.24 -4.80 -6.55
C SER A 1027 46.78 -6.15 -5.94
N ASN A 1028 45.75 -6.77 -6.51
CA ASN A 1028 45.15 -8.03 -6.02
C ASN A 1028 45.35 -9.24 -6.97
N LEU A 1029 45.93 -9.04 -8.15
CA LEU A 1029 46.18 -10.09 -9.13
C LEU A 1029 47.48 -10.85 -8.78
N THR A 1030 47.34 -12.11 -8.39
CA THR A 1030 48.50 -13.00 -8.17
C THR A 1030 49.21 -13.30 -9.48
N LYS A 1031 50.51 -13.62 -9.42
CA LYS A 1031 51.31 -14.00 -10.60
C LYS A 1031 50.69 -15.17 -11.38
N ASP A 1032 50.02 -16.09 -10.67
CA ASP A 1032 49.35 -17.25 -11.28
C ASP A 1032 48.08 -16.84 -12.01
N GLN A 1033 47.25 -15.97 -11.44
CA GLN A 1033 46.06 -15.42 -12.11
C GLN A 1033 46.44 -14.60 -13.36
N PHE A 1034 47.51 -13.80 -13.30
CA PHE A 1034 48.04 -13.11 -14.47
C PHE A 1034 48.50 -14.09 -15.55
N THR A 1035 49.23 -15.13 -15.16
CA THR A 1035 49.72 -16.17 -16.07
C THR A 1035 48.56 -16.93 -16.72
N GLN A 1036 47.51 -17.25 -15.96
CA GLN A 1036 46.29 -17.88 -16.47
C GLN A 1036 45.60 -16.99 -17.50
N ALA A 1037 45.41 -15.70 -17.20
CA ALA A 1037 44.80 -14.72 -18.09
C ALA A 1037 45.54 -14.57 -19.43
N VAL A 1038 46.88 -14.46 -19.38
CA VAL A 1038 47.73 -14.40 -20.59
C VAL A 1038 47.64 -15.71 -21.39
N ARG A 1039 47.60 -16.86 -20.71
CA ARG A 1039 47.46 -18.17 -21.38
C ARG A 1039 46.11 -18.31 -22.07
N SER A 1040 45.01 -17.93 -21.42
CA SER A 1040 43.67 -17.97 -22.02
C SER A 1040 43.59 -17.08 -23.26
N TYR A 1041 44.07 -15.83 -23.16
CA TYR A 1041 44.11 -14.90 -24.30
C TYR A 1041 44.92 -15.44 -25.49
N MET A 1042 46.04 -16.12 -25.22
CA MET A 1042 46.88 -16.71 -26.28
C MET A 1042 46.35 -18.06 -26.81
N ALA A 1043 45.55 -18.79 -26.03
CA ALA A 1043 45.03 -20.11 -26.39
C ALA A 1043 44.07 -20.04 -27.61
N ASN A 1044 43.35 -18.93 -27.75
CA ASN A 1044 42.42 -18.68 -28.85
C ASN A 1044 43.11 -18.18 -30.15
N LYS A 1045 44.42 -17.88 -30.10
CA LYS A 1045 45.21 -17.27 -31.19
C LYS A 1045 46.18 -18.25 -31.84
N ARG A 1046 45.76 -19.52 -32.01
CA ARG A 1046 46.60 -20.66 -32.45
C ARG A 1046 47.45 -20.36 -33.70
N GLU A 1047 48.68 -20.89 -33.68
CA GLU A 1047 49.72 -20.83 -34.74
C GLU A 1047 50.46 -19.51 -34.96
N ALA A 1048 50.24 -18.49 -34.14
CA ALA A 1048 50.76 -17.17 -34.43
C ALA A 1048 52.00 -16.75 -33.63
N GLY A 1049 52.99 -16.19 -34.32
CA GLY A 1049 54.12 -15.46 -33.74
C GLY A 1049 53.69 -14.16 -33.07
N VAL A 1050 54.48 -13.64 -32.13
CA VAL A 1050 54.09 -12.48 -31.33
C VAL A 1050 55.24 -11.48 -31.13
N LEU A 1051 55.02 -10.20 -31.46
CA LEU A 1051 55.94 -9.08 -31.21
C LEU A 1051 55.27 -7.98 -30.35
N VAL A 1052 56.06 -7.02 -29.87
CA VAL A 1052 55.55 -5.82 -29.17
C VAL A 1052 55.35 -4.69 -30.17
N LYS A 1053 54.22 -3.97 -30.14
CA LYS A 1053 53.93 -2.85 -31.06
C LYS A 1053 54.94 -1.71 -30.88
N ASP A 1054 55.50 -1.24 -32.01
CA ASP A 1054 56.68 -0.36 -32.11
C ASP A 1054 56.50 1.07 -31.58
N ARG A 1055 55.29 1.49 -31.16
CA ARG A 1055 55.06 2.84 -30.58
C ARG A 1055 55.70 3.04 -29.21
N HIS A 1056 56.25 1.98 -28.60
CA HIS A 1056 57.00 2.03 -27.36
C HIS A 1056 58.42 1.47 -27.52
N CYS A 1057 59.21 2.08 -28.42
CA CYS A 1057 60.64 1.83 -28.56
C CYS A 1057 61.37 1.91 -27.20
N TRP A 1058 62.03 0.81 -26.82
CA TRP A 1058 62.90 0.74 -25.65
C TRP A 1058 64.23 1.45 -25.91
N ARG A 1059 64.65 2.30 -24.97
CA ARG A 1059 66.07 2.60 -24.71
C ARG A 1059 66.34 2.24 -23.25
N ASP A 1060 67.07 1.14 -23.05
CA ASP A 1060 67.64 0.85 -21.75
C ASP A 1060 68.83 1.81 -21.52
N ALA A 1061 68.86 2.51 -20.39
CA ALA A 1061 69.88 3.53 -20.14
C ALA A 1061 71.28 2.95 -19.85
N ALA A 1062 71.41 1.62 -19.76
CA ALA A 1062 72.64 0.94 -19.36
C ALA A 1062 73.31 0.10 -20.45
N ASP A 1063 72.66 -0.24 -21.57
CA ASP A 1063 73.29 -1.08 -22.59
C ASP A 1063 72.79 -0.75 -24.02
N LYS A 1064 73.72 -0.30 -24.89
CA LYS A 1064 73.45 0.08 -26.28
C LYS A 1064 73.37 -1.14 -27.22
N LYS A 1065 72.49 -2.10 -26.93
CA LYS A 1065 72.12 -3.15 -27.89
C LYS A 1065 70.60 -3.29 -28.00
N GLN A 1066 70.14 -3.23 -29.24
CA GLN A 1066 68.77 -3.53 -29.65
C GLN A 1066 68.52 -5.03 -29.38
N CYS A 1067 67.87 -5.36 -28.27
CA CYS A 1067 67.53 -6.73 -27.93
C CYS A 1067 66.38 -7.21 -28.81
N THR A 1068 66.70 -7.88 -29.92
CA THR A 1068 65.77 -8.79 -30.59
C THR A 1068 65.72 -10.08 -29.77
N ALA A 1069 64.54 -10.43 -29.25
CA ALA A 1069 64.38 -11.63 -28.44
C ALA A 1069 64.70 -12.88 -29.28
N ARG A 1070 65.72 -13.64 -28.87
CA ARG A 1070 66.01 -15.00 -29.34
C ARG A 1070 65.27 -15.99 -28.42
N GLN A 1071 64.43 -16.83 -29.03
CA GLN A 1071 63.77 -18.08 -28.56
C GLN A 1071 62.38 -18.03 -27.88
N VAL A 1072 61.49 -18.91 -28.37
CA VAL A 1072 60.09 -19.15 -27.94
C VAL A 1072 60.09 -20.44 -27.15
N ILE A 1073 59.37 -20.48 -26.03
CA ILE A 1073 58.64 -21.70 -25.67
C ILE A 1073 57.20 -21.29 -25.33
N VAL A 1074 56.29 -21.47 -26.28
CA VAL A 1074 54.85 -21.60 -26.04
C VAL A 1074 54.52 -23.02 -26.48
N GLY A 1075 54.35 -23.85 -25.48
CA GLY A 1075 54.03 -25.25 -25.58
C GLY A 1075 54.17 -25.83 -24.19
N ALA A 1076 53.19 -26.64 -23.78
CA ALA A 1076 53.55 -27.75 -22.94
C ALA A 1076 54.76 -28.45 -23.61
N VAL A 1077 55.86 -28.51 -22.86
CA VAL A 1077 57.09 -29.28 -23.13
C VAL A 1077 57.82 -29.01 -24.45
N MET A 1078 58.99 -28.38 -24.35
CA MET A 1078 60.17 -28.77 -25.14
C MET A 1078 61.33 -28.92 -24.15
N CYS A 1079 61.63 -30.17 -23.81
CA CYS A 1079 62.81 -30.57 -23.06
C CYS A 1079 64.01 -30.59 -24.02
N ASN A 1080 65.12 -29.99 -23.59
CA ASN A 1080 66.44 -30.52 -23.86
C ASN A 1080 67.35 -30.03 -22.74
N GLN A 1081 67.46 -30.82 -21.68
CA GLN A 1081 68.75 -31.23 -21.14
C GLN A 1081 68.53 -32.49 -20.31
N GLU A 1082 69.56 -33.32 -20.35
CA GLU A 1082 69.61 -34.69 -19.88
C GLU A 1082 68.88 -34.93 -18.54
N GLU A 1083 68.17 -36.07 -18.54
CA GLU A 1083 67.77 -36.89 -17.40
C GLU A 1083 66.46 -36.58 -16.63
N HIS A 1084 65.54 -37.56 -16.81
CA HIS A 1084 64.42 -38.04 -15.99
C HIS A 1084 62.99 -37.47 -16.18
N GLU A 1085 62.18 -38.29 -16.89
CA GLU A 1085 60.73 -38.63 -16.74
C GLU A 1085 59.69 -37.49 -16.73
N CYS A 1086 58.57 -37.47 -17.47
CA CYS A 1086 57.79 -38.47 -18.21
C CYS A 1086 56.85 -37.77 -19.23
N MET A 1087 56.41 -38.52 -20.25
CA MET A 1087 55.40 -38.12 -21.25
C MET A 1087 53.97 -38.14 -20.67
N ALA A 1088 53.09 -37.25 -21.19
CA ALA A 1088 51.87 -37.65 -21.93
C ALA A 1088 51.16 -36.43 -22.53
N VAL A 1089 50.73 -36.59 -23.80
CA VAL A 1089 49.73 -35.77 -24.50
C VAL A 1089 48.37 -36.46 -24.32
N VAL A 1090 47.38 -35.76 -23.76
CA VAL A 1090 46.00 -35.50 -24.27
C VAL A 1090 45.47 -34.30 -23.48
#